data_AF-A0A970AAB7-F1
#
_entry.id   AF-A0A970AAB7-F1
#
_cell.length_a   1.000
_cell.length_b   1.000
_cell.length_c   1.000
_cell.angle_alpha   90.00
_cell.angle_beta   90.00
_cell.angle_gamma   90.00
#
_symmetry.space_group_name_H-M   'P 1'
#
loop_
_entity.id
_entity.type
_entity.pdbx_description
1 polymer ?
#
loop_
_entity_poly.entity_id
_entity_poly.type
_entity_poly.pdbx_seq_one_letter_code
_entity_poly.pdbx_strand_id
1 'polypeptide(L)'
;DEVVDGLAKLFDNKRFALDSYRRFIMMFSDVVMEIDKANFEKVFDAAKEAKGIELDTDLTAEDLEKIVAEYKVIYKEQTGNDFPTDPFEQLILSVTAVFRSWNNERAIYYRRMNNIPAEWGTAVNVQEMVYGNMDDTCGTGVAFTRDPATGENVLYGEYLMNAQGEDVVAGVRTPEPISHLEEQSKELYDQFKEIGEVLEKHYGDMQDLEFTIERGKLFILQTRNGKRTAQAALRIAVEMAEEGLISKEKALLTIDPNQLNALLHPQFDQAKLAAAEPVAKGLPASPGAATGAIVFTAQHASQEAAKGKSVILVRDETSAEDIEGMHAAEGILTVRGGMTSHAAVVARGMGTCCVAGCGAVSIDEEAGVMTIGGVTYKEGDQISLDGSTGFVYAGKIDTVKAEISDHMKTIMDWVDEIRVLKVRTNADSPEDSQTAIDLGAEGIGLTRTEHMFFAADRILPFRRMIVADTEEERRAALDQILPVQQADFEGIFEVMVGKPVTIRLLDPPLHEFLPTEEAEIAELAKDLGLDIDDLKAKIRSLEEINPMLGHRGCRLAISYPEIAEMQTAAIIGAALAKTTANEPIVPEIMVPLVGDVKEFEFLKDVITETADELIAESGKNLEYHVGTMIEIPRAALTSDKIALQADFFSYGTNDLTQMSYGLSRDDAGKILDTYIHRGIYDSDPTAHLDIEGVGRLMELSSTEGRKAKPDISLGICGEHGGDPGAVEFCHSLNFDYVSCSPYRVPIAKLAAAQAQIKNPR
;
A
#
# COMPACT_ATOMS: atom_id res chain seq x y z
N ASP A 1 -28.17 30.25 26.66
CA ASP A 1 -28.17 31.52 27.44
C ASP A 1 -28.21 31.27 28.94
N GLU A 2 -29.32 30.78 29.50
CA GLU A 2 -29.41 30.55 30.96
C GLU A 2 -28.31 29.63 31.52
N VAL A 3 -27.97 28.56 30.81
CA VAL A 3 -26.90 27.62 31.19
C VAL A 3 -25.53 28.31 31.21
N VAL A 4 -25.29 29.25 30.30
CA VAL A 4 -24.01 29.98 30.19
C VAL A 4 -23.85 30.94 31.36
N ASP A 5 -24.93 31.62 31.76
CA ASP A 5 -24.94 32.44 32.98
C ASP A 5 -24.73 31.60 34.25
N GLY A 6 -25.31 30.39 34.28
CA GLY A 6 -25.08 29.40 35.34
C GLY A 6 -23.61 28.96 35.41
N LEU A 7 -23.02 28.65 34.25
CA LEU A 7 -21.63 28.24 34.10
C LEU A 7 -20.67 29.35 34.53
N ALA A 8 -20.92 30.60 34.11
CA ALA A 8 -20.16 31.77 34.50
C ALA A 8 -20.14 31.96 36.03
N LYS A 9 -21.27 31.73 36.71
CA LYS A 9 -21.38 31.81 38.17
C LYS A 9 -20.72 30.64 38.88
N LEU A 10 -20.87 29.43 38.34
CA LEU A 10 -20.32 28.21 38.95
C LEU A 10 -18.79 28.24 39.00
N PHE A 11 -18.16 28.80 37.97
CA PHE A 11 -16.71 28.86 37.83
C PHE A 11 -16.11 30.24 38.09
N ASP A 12 -16.92 31.22 38.50
CA ASP A 12 -16.53 32.63 38.69
C ASP A 12 -15.72 33.21 37.51
N ASN A 13 -16.07 32.78 36.29
CA ASN A 13 -15.32 33.09 35.08
C ASN A 13 -16.28 33.27 33.90
N LYS A 14 -16.75 34.51 33.72
CA LYS A 14 -17.66 34.88 32.63
C LYS A 14 -17.02 34.73 31.25
N ARG A 15 -15.71 34.99 31.14
CA ARG A 15 -14.96 34.84 29.88
C ARG A 15 -14.99 33.38 29.41
N PHE A 16 -14.62 32.45 30.28
CA PHE A 16 -14.65 31.00 29.99
C PHE A 16 -16.02 30.51 29.51
N ALA A 17 -17.09 30.91 30.21
CA ALA A 17 -18.43 30.48 29.85
C ALA A 17 -18.86 30.96 28.45
N LEU A 18 -18.52 32.22 28.11
CA LEU A 18 -18.80 32.78 26.78
C LEU A 18 -17.89 32.20 25.69
N ASP A 19 -16.62 31.92 26.01
CA ASP A 19 -15.69 31.25 25.10
C ASP A 19 -16.18 29.84 24.74
N SER A 20 -16.59 29.08 25.75
CA SER A 20 -17.19 27.76 25.54
C SER A 20 -18.48 27.86 24.71
N TYR A 21 -19.28 28.91 24.91
CA TYR A 21 -20.53 29.07 24.18
C TYR A 21 -20.33 29.46 22.72
N ARG A 22 -19.42 30.38 22.40
CA ARG A 22 -19.12 30.73 21.00
C ARG A 22 -18.53 29.54 20.24
N ARG A 23 -17.65 28.75 20.87
CA ARG A 23 -17.14 27.49 20.31
C ARG A 23 -18.27 26.50 20.03
N PHE A 24 -19.14 26.28 21.01
CA PHE A 24 -20.29 25.40 20.82
C PHE A 24 -21.19 25.83 19.67
N ILE A 25 -21.53 27.12 19.55
CA ILE A 25 -22.37 27.61 18.45
C ILE A 25 -21.70 27.35 17.10
N MET A 26 -20.42 27.70 16.97
CA MET A 26 -19.66 27.48 15.74
C MET A 26 -19.59 26.00 15.37
N MET A 27 -19.15 25.14 16.29
CA MET A 27 -19.03 23.70 16.06
C MET A 27 -20.37 23.03 15.78
N PHE A 28 -21.43 23.41 16.51
CA PHE A 28 -22.77 22.89 16.24
C PHE A 28 -23.25 23.31 14.84
N SER A 29 -23.00 24.56 14.45
CA SER A 29 -23.36 25.09 13.14
C SER A 29 -22.63 24.37 12.00
N ASP A 30 -21.31 24.16 12.16
CA ASP A 30 -20.47 23.48 11.19
C ASP A 30 -20.82 21.99 11.11
N VAL A 31 -20.70 21.25 12.21
CA VAL A 31 -20.79 19.79 12.21
C VAL A 31 -22.23 19.29 12.03
N VAL A 32 -23.21 19.94 12.66
CA VAL A 32 -24.61 19.46 12.67
C VAL A 32 -25.41 20.05 11.51
N MET A 33 -25.17 21.33 11.20
CA MET A 33 -25.92 22.07 10.19
C MET A 33 -25.16 22.30 8.88
N GLU A 34 -23.89 21.87 8.78
CA GLU A 34 -23.05 21.98 7.57
C GLU A 34 -22.89 23.44 7.11
N ILE A 35 -22.84 24.38 8.07
CA ILE A 35 -22.58 25.80 7.82
C ILE A 35 -21.08 26.05 7.87
N ASP A 36 -20.52 26.52 6.75
CA ASP A 36 -19.09 26.79 6.61
C ASP A 36 -18.52 27.64 7.78
N LYS A 37 -17.55 27.05 8.48
CA LYS A 37 -16.79 27.65 9.59
C LYS A 37 -16.18 29.00 9.25
N ALA A 38 -15.83 29.25 7.99
CA ALA A 38 -15.20 30.51 7.55
C ALA A 38 -16.09 31.73 7.82
N ASN A 39 -17.41 31.56 7.90
CA ASN A 39 -18.33 32.63 8.26
C ASN A 39 -18.16 33.08 9.71
N PHE A 40 -17.85 32.15 10.60
CA PHE A 40 -17.65 32.40 12.03
C PHE A 40 -16.23 32.89 12.32
N GLU A 41 -15.22 32.34 11.63
CA GLU A 41 -13.82 32.78 11.73
C GLU A 41 -13.67 34.26 11.32
N LYS A 42 -14.30 34.68 10.21
CA LYS A 42 -14.28 36.09 9.76
C LYS A 42 -14.76 37.07 10.83
N VAL A 43 -15.82 36.73 11.57
CA VAL A 43 -16.34 37.56 12.66
C VAL A 43 -15.33 37.62 13.82
N PHE A 44 -14.73 36.48 14.14
CA PHE A 44 -13.78 36.37 15.23
C PHE A 44 -12.47 37.15 14.94
N ASP A 45 -11.94 37.01 13.72
CA ASP A 45 -10.75 37.72 13.28
C ASP A 45 -11.00 39.22 13.16
N ALA A 46 -12.16 39.64 12.63
CA ALA A 46 -12.52 41.06 12.61
C ALA A 46 -12.58 41.67 14.01
N ALA A 47 -13.04 40.91 15.02
CA ALA A 47 -13.04 41.35 16.41
C ALA A 47 -11.62 41.49 16.99
N LYS A 48 -10.70 40.59 16.64
CA LYS A 48 -9.28 40.67 17.01
C LYS A 48 -8.58 41.85 16.34
N GLU A 49 -8.74 42.01 15.03
CA GLU A 49 -8.18 43.11 14.24
C GLU A 49 -8.65 44.47 14.74
N ALA A 50 -9.95 44.62 15.03
CA ALA A 50 -10.51 45.86 15.56
C ALA A 50 -9.89 46.29 16.89
N LYS A 51 -9.27 45.37 17.62
CA LYS A 51 -8.59 45.61 18.90
C LYS A 51 -7.07 45.54 18.84
N GLY A 52 -6.49 45.16 17.69
CA GLY A 52 -5.05 44.97 17.55
C GLY A 52 -4.51 43.83 18.43
N ILE A 53 -5.30 42.76 18.59
CA ILE A 53 -4.97 41.59 19.39
C ILE A 53 -4.52 40.46 18.45
N GLU A 54 -3.48 39.73 18.83
CA GLU A 54 -2.99 38.56 18.07
C GLU A 54 -3.51 37.24 18.62
N LEU A 55 -3.64 37.10 19.95
CA LEU A 55 -4.07 35.86 20.61
C LEU A 55 -5.55 35.86 20.97
N ASP A 56 -6.24 34.76 20.69
CA ASP A 56 -7.64 34.53 21.08
C ASP A 56 -7.87 34.67 22.60
N THR A 57 -6.84 34.40 23.40
CA THR A 57 -6.87 34.48 24.86
C THR A 57 -7.10 35.90 25.38
N ASP A 58 -6.74 36.91 24.59
CA ASP A 58 -6.77 38.32 25.01
C ASP A 58 -8.12 39.00 24.78
N LEU A 59 -9.06 38.32 24.11
CA LEU A 59 -10.45 38.79 23.99
C LEU A 59 -11.15 38.76 25.35
N THR A 60 -11.86 39.85 25.66
CA THR A 60 -12.56 40.01 26.94
C THR A 60 -13.94 39.35 26.90
N ALA A 61 -14.54 39.14 28.08
CA ALA A 61 -15.91 38.63 28.18
C ALA A 61 -16.93 39.49 27.41
N GLU A 62 -16.75 40.82 27.38
CA GLU A 62 -17.64 41.73 26.64
C GLU A 62 -17.54 41.55 25.12
N ASP A 63 -16.37 41.15 24.63
CA ASP A 63 -16.15 40.89 23.20
C ASP A 63 -16.79 39.57 22.81
N LEU A 64 -16.56 38.53 23.62
CA LEU A 64 -17.16 37.22 23.41
C LEU A 64 -18.69 37.27 23.46
N GLU A 65 -19.27 38.13 24.29
CA GLU A 65 -20.72 38.34 24.34
C GLU A 65 -21.28 38.90 23.01
N LYS A 66 -20.54 39.82 22.36
CA LYS A 66 -20.90 40.33 21.03
C LYS A 66 -20.74 39.26 19.95
N ILE A 67 -19.63 38.53 19.99
CA ILE A 67 -19.33 37.44 19.04
C ILE A 67 -20.42 36.36 19.11
N VAL A 68 -20.83 35.94 20.32
CA VAL A 68 -21.94 34.99 20.52
C VAL A 68 -23.23 35.49 19.87
N ALA A 69 -23.55 36.79 20.01
CA ALA A 69 -24.74 37.36 19.40
C ALA A 69 -24.65 37.33 17.87
N GLU A 70 -23.50 37.69 17.30
CA GLU A 70 -23.27 37.65 15.85
C GLU A 70 -23.29 36.21 15.30
N TYR A 71 -22.75 35.24 16.02
CA TYR A 71 -22.78 33.83 15.61
C TYR A 71 -24.22 33.29 15.52
N LYS A 72 -25.10 33.69 16.44
CA LYS A 72 -26.52 33.34 16.36
C LYS A 72 -27.22 34.00 15.18
N VAL A 73 -26.82 35.22 14.81
CA VAL A 73 -27.32 35.90 13.61
C VAL A 73 -26.90 35.13 12.36
N ILE A 74 -25.63 34.75 12.24
CA ILE A 74 -25.14 33.91 11.14
C ILE A 74 -25.96 32.62 11.03
N TYR A 75 -26.14 31.91 12.15
CA TYR A 75 -26.95 30.69 12.18
C TYR A 75 -28.37 30.94 11.66
N LYS A 76 -29.01 32.02 12.11
CA LYS A 76 -30.37 32.37 11.70
C LYS A 76 -30.48 32.75 10.23
N GLU A 77 -29.50 33.48 9.71
CA GLU A 77 -29.46 33.86 8.29
C GLU A 77 -29.27 32.64 7.37
N GLN A 78 -28.45 31.67 7.79
CA GLN A 78 -28.14 30.47 7.01
C GLN A 78 -29.24 29.40 7.10
N THR A 79 -29.86 29.21 8.27
CA THR A 79 -30.85 28.15 8.51
C THR A 79 -32.30 28.61 8.45
N GLY A 80 -32.54 29.92 8.54
CA GLY A 80 -33.87 30.51 8.69
C GLY A 80 -34.49 30.37 10.09
N ASN A 81 -33.82 29.71 11.05
CA ASN A 81 -34.32 29.43 12.39
C ASN A 81 -33.40 30.01 13.47
N ASP A 82 -33.94 30.33 14.65
CA ASP A 82 -33.10 30.71 15.79
C ASP A 82 -32.24 29.52 16.25
N PHE A 83 -31.06 29.80 16.82
CA PHE A 83 -30.19 28.75 17.35
C PHE A 83 -30.93 27.94 18.44
N PRO A 84 -30.93 26.59 18.37
CA PRO A 84 -31.71 25.78 19.29
C PRO A 84 -31.23 26.00 20.72
N THR A 85 -32.17 26.22 21.64
CA THR A 85 -31.85 26.49 23.06
C THR A 85 -32.21 25.34 23.99
N ASP A 86 -33.00 24.37 23.52
CA ASP A 86 -33.28 23.12 24.23
C ASP A 86 -32.09 22.15 24.09
N PRO A 87 -31.41 21.77 25.19
CA PRO A 87 -30.31 20.81 25.14
C PRO A 87 -30.71 19.44 24.58
N PHE A 88 -31.97 19.01 24.73
CA PHE A 88 -32.42 17.73 24.18
C PHE A 88 -32.60 17.80 22.67
N GLU A 89 -33.04 18.94 22.14
CA GLU A 89 -33.09 19.19 20.70
C GLU A 89 -31.67 19.19 20.11
N GLN A 90 -30.73 19.90 20.75
CA GLN A 90 -29.32 19.91 20.36
C GLN A 90 -28.74 18.50 20.33
N LEU A 91 -28.98 17.70 21.38
CA LEU A 91 -28.49 16.32 21.47
C LEU A 91 -29.03 15.44 20.33
N ILE A 92 -30.34 15.50 20.06
CA ILE A 92 -30.96 14.69 19.00
C ILE A 92 -30.44 15.10 17.62
N LEU A 93 -30.25 16.40 17.37
CA LEU A 93 -29.68 16.90 16.12
C LEU A 93 -28.24 16.42 15.96
N SER A 94 -27.40 16.50 17.00
CA SER A 94 -26.03 15.98 16.97
C SER A 94 -25.96 14.47 16.72
N VAL A 95 -26.81 13.66 17.39
CA VAL A 95 -26.89 12.20 17.16
C VAL A 95 -27.26 11.91 15.70
N THR A 96 -28.24 12.64 15.17
CA THR A 96 -28.70 12.46 13.78
C THR A 96 -27.61 12.84 12.78
N ALA A 97 -26.87 13.91 13.05
CA ALA A 97 -25.75 14.35 12.21
C ALA A 97 -24.61 13.31 12.17
N VAL A 98 -24.28 12.67 13.28
CA VAL A 98 -23.27 11.59 13.31
C VAL A 98 -23.71 10.40 12.46
N PHE A 99 -24.98 9.99 12.51
CA PHE A 99 -25.47 8.92 11.63
C PHE A 99 -25.51 9.34 10.15
N ARG A 100 -25.82 10.61 9.87
CA ARG A 100 -25.77 11.16 8.51
C ARG A 100 -24.33 11.15 7.97
N SER A 101 -23.34 11.50 8.79
CA SER A 101 -21.95 11.58 8.38
C SER A 101 -21.35 10.23 7.97
N TRP A 102 -21.87 9.11 8.49
CA TRP A 102 -21.47 7.77 8.02
C TRP A 102 -21.75 7.53 6.53
N ASN A 103 -22.75 8.21 5.96
CA ASN A 103 -23.15 8.05 4.57
C ASN A 103 -22.72 9.20 3.66
N ASN A 104 -21.82 10.09 4.13
CA ASN A 104 -21.24 11.08 3.25
C ASN A 104 -20.21 10.45 2.29
N GLU A 105 -19.95 11.12 1.16
CA GLU A 105 -19.05 10.60 0.11
C GLU A 105 -17.64 10.32 0.64
N ARG A 106 -17.14 11.17 1.54
CA ARG A 106 -15.86 11.01 2.22
C ARG A 106 -15.77 9.72 3.03
N ALA A 107 -16.76 9.43 3.87
CA ALA A 107 -16.77 8.25 4.73
C ALA A 107 -16.89 6.99 3.88
N ILE A 108 -17.68 7.03 2.81
CA ILE A 108 -17.78 5.95 1.81
C ILE A 108 -16.40 5.69 1.17
N TYR A 109 -15.70 6.73 0.73
CA TYR A 109 -14.36 6.60 0.16
C TYR A 109 -13.34 6.06 1.17
N TYR A 110 -13.29 6.63 2.38
CA TYR A 110 -12.40 6.18 3.45
C TYR A 110 -12.62 4.70 3.79
N ARG A 111 -13.90 4.29 3.87
CA ARG A 111 -14.25 2.89 4.12
C ARG A 111 -13.74 1.96 3.02
N ARG A 112 -13.88 2.34 1.76
CA ARG A 112 -13.35 1.55 0.63
C ARG A 112 -11.83 1.40 0.72
N MET A 113 -11.12 2.50 0.93
CA MET A 113 -9.65 2.50 1.02
C MET A 113 -9.13 1.63 2.18
N ASN A 114 -9.88 1.53 3.27
CA ASN A 114 -9.50 0.77 4.46
C ASN A 114 -10.27 -0.56 4.59
N ASN A 115 -11.00 -1.00 3.56
CA ASN A 115 -11.81 -2.22 3.57
C ASN A 115 -12.78 -2.33 4.78
N ILE A 116 -13.44 -1.23 5.13
CA ILE A 116 -14.41 -1.16 6.23
C ILE A 116 -15.83 -1.34 5.64
N PRO A 117 -16.59 -2.36 6.06
CA PRO A 117 -17.93 -2.60 5.54
C PRO A 117 -18.94 -1.48 5.88
N ALA A 118 -19.83 -1.16 4.93
CA ALA A 118 -20.77 -0.06 5.08
C ALA A 118 -21.87 -0.36 6.12
N GLU A 119 -22.22 -1.63 6.29
CA GLU A 119 -23.26 -2.13 7.18
C GLU A 119 -22.90 -2.06 8.67
N TRP A 120 -21.62 -1.80 9.01
CA TRP A 120 -21.21 -1.65 10.42
C TRP A 120 -21.85 -0.44 11.10
N GLY A 121 -22.06 0.66 10.36
CA GLY A 121 -22.54 1.91 10.91
C GLY A 121 -21.49 2.62 11.79
N THR A 122 -21.94 3.66 12.50
CA THR A 122 -21.13 4.39 13.48
C THR A 122 -21.88 4.52 14.81
N ALA A 123 -21.16 4.54 15.92
CA ALA A 123 -21.72 4.77 17.26
C ALA A 123 -21.71 6.26 17.61
N VAL A 124 -22.50 6.66 18.61
CA VAL A 124 -22.47 8.00 19.18
C VAL A 124 -22.12 7.91 20.67
N ASN A 125 -21.00 8.52 21.04
CA ASN A 125 -20.55 8.59 22.44
C ASN A 125 -21.00 9.92 23.05
N VAL A 126 -21.81 9.85 24.12
CA VAL A 126 -22.24 11.02 24.88
C VAL A 126 -21.56 10.97 26.24
N GLN A 127 -20.70 11.95 26.51
CA GLN A 127 -19.82 11.98 27.69
C GLN A 127 -20.01 13.27 28.49
N GLU A 128 -19.78 13.19 29.81
CA GLU A 128 -19.70 14.38 30.67
C GLU A 128 -18.49 15.23 30.28
N MET A 129 -18.69 16.54 30.16
CA MET A 129 -17.63 17.48 29.78
C MET A 129 -16.64 17.69 30.92
N VAL A 130 -15.36 17.74 30.56
CA VAL A 130 -14.26 18.27 31.38
C VAL A 130 -13.54 19.37 30.60
N TYR A 131 -12.98 20.36 31.29
CA TYR A 131 -12.57 21.61 30.65
C TYR A 131 -11.07 21.92 30.81
N GLY A 132 -10.38 22.01 29.66
CA GLY A 132 -8.97 22.40 29.58
C GLY A 132 -8.73 23.92 29.50
N ASN A 133 -9.78 24.75 29.41
CA ASN A 133 -9.71 26.18 29.05
C ASN A 133 -10.25 27.14 30.12
N MET A 134 -10.25 26.74 31.39
CA MET A 134 -10.74 27.59 32.48
C MET A 134 -9.68 28.60 32.93
N ASP A 135 -8.47 28.11 33.19
CA ASP A 135 -7.32 28.87 33.67
C ASP A 135 -6.02 28.10 33.35
N ASP A 136 -4.89 28.63 33.83
CA ASP A 136 -3.55 28.08 33.57
C ASP A 136 -3.24 26.81 34.38
N THR A 137 -4.20 26.28 35.15
CA THR A 137 -4.14 24.95 35.79
C THR A 137 -4.95 23.90 35.03
N CYS A 138 -5.58 24.30 33.93
CA CYS A 138 -6.29 23.44 33.01
C CYS A 138 -5.51 23.33 31.69
N GLY A 139 -5.64 22.20 31.01
CA GLY A 139 -5.02 21.97 29.72
C GLY A 139 -5.60 20.75 29.03
N THR A 140 -5.15 20.50 27.81
CA THR A 140 -5.59 19.36 27.00
C THR A 140 -4.49 18.99 26.02
N GLY A 141 -4.46 17.72 25.63
CA GLY A 141 -3.42 17.25 24.73
C GLY A 141 -3.71 15.86 24.16
N VAL A 142 -2.79 15.46 23.29
CA VAL A 142 -2.75 14.15 22.65
C VAL A 142 -1.38 13.56 22.91
N ALA A 143 -1.33 12.32 23.37
CA ALA A 143 -0.09 11.61 23.67
C ALA A 143 -0.14 10.16 23.19
N PHE A 144 1.04 9.60 22.97
CA PHE A 144 1.29 8.22 22.60
C PHE A 144 2.20 7.63 23.67
N THR A 145 1.92 6.41 24.10
CA THR A 145 2.72 5.73 25.12
C THR A 145 4.14 5.39 24.65
N ARG A 146 4.35 5.31 23.32
CA ARG A 146 5.65 5.23 22.64
C ARG A 146 5.63 6.16 21.43
N ASP A 147 6.80 6.58 20.96
CA ASP A 147 6.92 7.42 19.77
C ASP A 147 6.33 6.70 18.53
N PRO A 148 5.29 7.25 17.88
CA PRO A 148 4.63 6.62 16.75
C PRO A 148 5.45 6.68 15.44
N ALA A 149 6.52 7.48 15.39
CA ALA A 149 7.43 7.60 14.26
C ALA A 149 8.65 6.69 14.39
N THR A 150 9.28 6.68 15.57
CA THR A 150 10.54 5.92 15.81
C THR A 150 10.33 4.59 16.54
N GLY A 151 9.23 4.43 17.24
CA GLY A 151 8.93 3.30 18.12
C GLY A 151 9.64 3.36 19.47
N GLU A 152 10.33 4.45 19.80
CA GLU A 152 11.02 4.59 21.09
C GLU A 152 10.04 4.55 22.26
N ASN A 153 10.37 3.79 23.31
CA ASN A 153 9.58 3.67 24.53
C ASN A 153 9.69 4.94 25.41
N VAL A 154 9.10 6.03 24.91
CA VAL A 154 8.97 7.34 25.57
C VAL A 154 7.55 7.87 25.40
N LEU A 155 7.05 8.55 26.43
CA LEU A 155 5.78 9.26 26.33
C LEU A 155 5.94 10.42 25.33
N TYR A 156 5.29 10.31 24.18
CA TYR A 156 5.43 11.22 23.05
C TYR A 156 4.12 11.96 22.81
N GLY A 157 4.12 13.26 22.61
CA GLY A 157 2.86 13.99 22.42
C GLY A 157 2.99 15.48 22.59
N GLU A 158 1.85 16.14 22.48
CA GLU A 158 1.72 17.59 22.51
C GLU A 158 0.52 17.99 23.37
N TYR A 159 0.62 19.12 24.07
CA TYR A 159 -0.46 19.67 24.87
C TYR A 159 -0.45 21.20 24.88
N LEU A 160 -1.57 21.78 25.28
CA LEU A 160 -1.73 23.21 25.50
C LEU A 160 -2.43 23.45 26.84
N MET A 161 -1.88 24.38 27.62
CA MET A 161 -2.55 24.92 28.81
C MET A 161 -3.54 26.01 28.42
N ASN A 162 -4.64 26.09 29.16
CA ASN A 162 -5.75 27.01 28.97
C ASN A 162 -6.30 26.94 27.53
N ALA A 163 -6.67 25.73 27.11
CA ALA A 163 -7.07 25.40 25.73
C ALA A 163 -8.09 24.25 25.68
N GLN A 164 -8.79 24.09 24.56
CA GLN A 164 -9.59 22.89 24.25
C GLN A 164 -8.92 22.07 23.15
N GLY A 165 -9.32 20.80 22.99
CA GLY A 165 -8.69 19.88 22.03
C GLY A 165 -8.66 20.41 20.60
N GLU A 166 -9.66 21.21 20.22
CA GLU A 166 -9.70 21.94 18.95
C GLU A 166 -8.45 22.80 18.73
N ASP A 167 -7.98 23.50 19.76
CA ASP A 167 -6.81 24.40 19.65
C ASP A 167 -5.52 23.62 19.40
N VAL A 168 -5.43 22.38 19.90
CA VAL A 168 -4.30 21.47 19.66
C VAL A 168 -4.32 20.97 18.22
N VAL A 169 -5.51 20.63 17.69
CA VAL A 169 -5.67 20.14 16.31
C VAL A 169 -5.49 21.25 15.27
N ALA A 170 -6.04 22.44 15.54
CA ALA A 170 -6.00 23.58 14.63
C ALA A 170 -4.61 24.23 14.54
N GLY A 171 -3.74 24.04 15.54
CA GLY A 171 -2.37 24.54 15.53
C GLY A 171 -2.25 26.07 15.54
N VAL A 172 -3.31 26.79 15.94
CA VAL A 172 -3.32 28.26 16.07
C VAL A 172 -2.31 28.73 17.12
N ARG A 173 -2.16 27.93 18.19
CA ARG A 173 -1.08 28.07 19.18
C ARG A 173 -0.12 26.92 18.99
N THR A 174 1.19 27.21 19.04
CA THR A 174 2.22 26.17 19.02
C THR A 174 2.09 25.30 20.27
N PRO A 175 1.79 23.99 20.14
CA PRO A 175 1.71 23.08 21.28
C PRO A 175 3.07 22.88 21.95
N GLU A 176 3.06 22.58 23.25
CA GLU A 176 4.26 22.18 23.99
C GLU A 176 4.40 20.65 23.97
N PRO A 177 5.63 20.11 23.90
CA PRO A 177 5.84 18.67 23.97
C PRO A 177 5.45 18.14 25.35
N ILE A 178 4.85 16.95 25.41
CA ILE A 178 4.37 16.34 26.66
C ILE A 178 5.46 16.16 27.72
N SER A 179 6.74 16.07 27.32
CA SER A 179 7.87 16.05 28.23
C SER A 179 7.98 17.32 29.08
N HIS A 180 7.50 18.47 28.59
CA HIS A 180 7.50 19.72 29.35
C HIS A 180 6.52 19.69 30.54
N LEU A 181 5.51 18.80 30.52
CA LEU A 181 4.60 18.62 31.64
C LEU A 181 5.33 18.12 32.90
N GLU A 182 6.45 17.41 32.75
CA GLU A 182 7.30 17.01 33.88
C GLU A 182 7.88 18.22 34.64
N GLU A 183 8.26 19.28 33.91
CA GLU A 183 8.77 20.52 34.49
C GLU A 183 7.67 21.34 35.17
N GLN A 184 6.47 21.35 34.58
CA GLN A 184 5.31 22.10 35.10
C GLN A 184 4.66 21.41 36.30
N SER A 185 4.46 20.10 36.23
CA SER A 185 3.88 19.29 37.29
C SER A 185 4.32 17.83 37.17
N LYS A 186 5.39 17.50 37.91
CA LYS A 186 5.90 16.13 37.98
C LYS A 186 4.83 15.12 38.41
N GLU A 187 3.93 15.49 39.33
CA GLU A 187 2.85 14.63 39.81
C GLU A 187 1.88 14.23 38.68
N LEU A 188 1.50 15.19 37.82
CA LEU A 188 0.62 14.91 36.67
C LEU A 188 1.34 14.08 35.62
N TYR A 189 2.61 14.36 35.35
CA TYR A 189 3.41 13.60 34.38
C TYR A 189 3.60 12.14 34.83
N ASP A 190 3.95 11.92 36.10
CA ASP A 190 4.11 10.57 36.66
C ASP A 190 2.78 9.80 36.63
N GLN A 191 1.67 10.45 37.01
CA GLN A 191 0.33 9.87 36.90
C GLN A 191 -0.02 9.50 35.46
N PHE A 192 0.33 10.36 34.49
CA PHE A 192 0.08 10.09 33.07
C PHE A 192 0.86 8.86 32.61
N LYS A 193 2.14 8.78 32.98
CA LYS A 193 3.01 7.67 32.62
C LYS A 193 2.49 6.33 33.20
N GLU A 194 2.08 6.32 34.47
CA GLU A 194 1.49 5.14 35.11
C GLU A 194 0.21 4.68 34.38
N ILE A 195 -0.65 5.62 33.97
CA ILE A 195 -1.85 5.29 33.20
C ILE A 195 -1.45 4.69 31.84
N GLY A 196 -0.47 5.28 31.15
CA GLY A 196 0.06 4.76 29.89
C GLY A 196 0.53 3.30 30.01
N GLU A 197 1.33 2.99 31.04
CA GLU A 197 1.82 1.64 31.32
C GLU A 197 0.67 0.64 31.59
N VAL A 198 -0.36 1.06 32.34
CA VAL A 198 -1.55 0.24 32.58
C VAL A 198 -2.30 -0.05 31.29
N LEU A 199 -2.46 0.96 30.42
CA LEU A 199 -3.18 0.81 29.16
C LEU A 199 -2.39 -0.06 28.16
N GLU A 200 -1.08 0.12 28.02
CA GLU A 200 -0.24 -0.75 27.18
C GLU A 200 -0.34 -2.22 27.61
N LYS A 201 -0.25 -2.47 28.92
CA LYS A 201 -0.36 -3.83 29.46
C LYS A 201 -1.76 -4.42 29.26
N HIS A 202 -2.80 -3.60 29.36
CA HIS A 202 -4.17 -4.06 29.22
C HIS A 202 -4.51 -4.42 27.76
N TYR A 203 -4.17 -3.53 26.82
CA TYR A 203 -4.47 -3.70 25.40
C TYR A 203 -3.43 -4.54 24.65
N GLY A 204 -2.23 -4.69 25.22
CA GLY A 204 -1.12 -5.42 24.61
C GLY A 204 -0.57 -4.72 23.37
N ASP A 205 -0.60 -3.39 23.35
CA ASP A 205 -0.09 -2.56 22.26
C ASP A 205 0.14 -1.11 22.71
N MET A 206 0.94 -0.33 21.97
CA MET A 206 1.10 1.12 22.16
C MET A 206 -0.23 1.85 21.97
N GLN A 207 -0.52 2.81 22.84
CA GLN A 207 -1.77 3.53 22.90
C GLN A 207 -1.61 5.01 22.49
N ASP A 208 -2.54 5.47 21.67
CA ASP A 208 -2.86 6.88 21.39
C ASP A 208 -3.93 7.34 22.40
N LEU A 209 -3.67 8.44 23.09
CA LEU A 209 -4.36 8.93 24.26
C LEU A 209 -4.78 10.40 24.05
N GLU A 210 -6.05 10.69 24.25
CA GLU A 210 -6.54 12.07 24.37
C GLU A 210 -6.87 12.35 25.84
N PHE A 211 -6.44 13.51 26.32
CA PHE A 211 -6.58 13.85 27.74
C PHE A 211 -6.91 15.32 27.97
N THR A 212 -7.48 15.57 29.15
CA THR A 212 -7.72 16.92 29.68
C THR A 212 -7.29 16.98 31.14
N ILE A 213 -6.62 18.06 31.49
CA ILE A 213 -6.33 18.45 32.87
C ILE A 213 -7.37 19.50 33.23
N GLU A 214 -8.20 19.23 34.24
CA GLU A 214 -9.12 20.22 34.81
C GLU A 214 -8.71 20.50 36.25
N ARG A 215 -8.23 21.72 36.51
CA ARG A 215 -7.79 22.19 37.84
C ARG A 215 -6.82 21.23 38.51
N GLY A 216 -5.78 20.84 37.78
CA GLY A 216 -4.76 19.91 38.25
C GLY A 216 -5.22 18.46 38.41
N LYS A 217 -6.37 18.07 37.86
CA LYS A 217 -6.82 16.67 37.80
C LYS A 217 -6.80 16.17 36.37
N LEU A 218 -6.08 15.08 36.12
CA LEU A 218 -6.01 14.42 34.82
C LEU A 218 -7.26 13.56 34.53
N PHE A 219 -7.78 13.68 33.32
CA PHE A 219 -8.86 12.86 32.77
C PHE A 219 -8.41 12.31 31.41
N ILE A 220 -8.49 10.99 31.24
CA ILE A 220 -8.33 10.35 29.92
C ILE A 220 -9.69 10.30 29.25
N LEU A 221 -9.77 10.86 28.05
CA LEU A 221 -11.00 10.99 27.27
C LEU A 221 -11.12 9.87 26.25
N GLN A 222 -10.00 9.51 25.61
CA GLN A 222 -9.95 8.48 24.59
C GLN A 222 -8.66 7.69 24.73
N THR A 223 -8.74 6.40 24.43
CA THR A 223 -7.58 5.54 24.18
C THR A 223 -7.87 4.60 23.02
N ARG A 224 -6.87 4.36 22.19
CA ARG A 224 -6.93 3.40 21.08
C ARG A 224 -5.52 2.93 20.75
N ASN A 225 -5.38 1.79 20.07
CA ASN A 225 -4.09 1.39 19.52
C ASN A 225 -3.58 2.48 18.57
N GLY A 226 -2.38 3.00 18.85
CA GLY A 226 -1.86 4.15 18.14
C GLY A 226 -1.47 3.81 16.70
N LYS A 227 -1.88 4.64 15.75
CA LYS A 227 -1.35 4.57 14.38
C LYS A 227 0.13 4.97 14.41
N ARG A 228 0.95 4.25 13.65
CA ARG A 228 2.41 4.35 13.70
C ARG A 228 3.03 3.99 12.37
N THR A 229 4.29 4.36 12.19
CA THR A 229 5.08 4.01 11.02
C THR A 229 5.43 2.52 11.05
N ALA A 230 5.80 1.97 9.89
CA ALA A 230 6.25 0.59 9.82
C ALA A 230 7.49 0.31 10.70
N GLN A 231 8.42 1.27 10.78
CA GLN A 231 9.60 1.16 11.64
C GLN A 231 9.21 1.12 13.12
N ALA A 232 8.30 2.01 13.53
CA ALA A 232 7.79 2.04 14.90
C ALA A 232 7.02 0.74 15.22
N ALA A 233 6.21 0.23 14.29
CA ALA A 233 5.48 -1.03 14.47
C ALA A 233 6.43 -2.21 14.75
N LEU A 234 7.50 -2.36 13.97
CA LEU A 234 8.50 -3.41 14.17
C LEU A 234 9.21 -3.28 15.52
N ARG A 235 9.69 -2.08 15.85
CA ARG A 235 10.41 -1.84 17.11
C ARG A 235 9.53 -2.10 18.31
N ILE A 236 8.32 -1.55 18.33
CA ILE A 236 7.36 -1.72 19.42
C ILE A 236 7.00 -3.20 19.60
N ALA A 237 6.71 -3.91 18.50
CA ALA A 237 6.37 -5.33 18.55
C ALA A 237 7.52 -6.17 19.14
N VAL A 238 8.77 -5.88 18.75
CA VAL A 238 9.96 -6.57 19.29
C VAL A 238 10.17 -6.23 20.76
N GLU A 239 10.23 -4.96 21.11
CA GLU A 239 10.51 -4.52 22.49
C GLU A 239 9.41 -4.99 23.45
N MET A 240 8.12 -4.91 23.10
CA MET A 240 7.03 -5.40 23.95
C MET A 240 7.10 -6.91 24.19
N ALA A 241 7.57 -7.68 23.21
CA ALA A 241 7.76 -9.12 23.36
C ALA A 241 8.98 -9.44 24.25
N GLU A 242 10.08 -8.69 24.09
CA GLU A 242 11.28 -8.82 24.93
C GLU A 242 11.05 -8.39 26.38
N GLU A 243 10.24 -7.36 26.59
CA GLU A 243 9.74 -6.89 27.90
C GLU A 243 8.77 -7.91 28.55
N GLY A 244 8.28 -8.90 27.78
CA GLY A 244 7.34 -9.91 28.24
C GLY A 244 5.91 -9.39 28.41
N LEU A 245 5.56 -8.26 27.78
CA LEU A 245 4.20 -7.72 27.76
C LEU A 245 3.28 -8.52 26.84
N ILE A 246 3.82 -9.01 25.71
CA ILE A 246 3.11 -9.82 24.72
C ILE A 246 3.96 -11.03 24.29
N SER A 247 3.34 -12.06 23.71
CA SER A 247 4.08 -13.17 23.10
C SER A 247 4.60 -12.81 21.70
N LYS A 248 5.54 -13.59 21.16
CA LYS A 248 6.01 -13.43 19.77
C LYS A 248 4.85 -13.49 18.77
N GLU A 249 3.94 -14.44 18.95
CA GLU A 249 2.76 -14.63 18.10
C GLU A 249 1.85 -13.40 18.16
N LYS A 250 1.63 -12.86 19.36
CA LYS A 250 0.82 -11.64 19.53
C LYS A 250 1.50 -10.43 18.89
N ALA A 251 2.83 -10.30 19.00
CA ALA A 251 3.62 -9.24 18.37
C ALA A 251 3.55 -9.31 16.83
N LEU A 252 3.58 -10.51 16.25
CA LEU A 252 3.39 -10.65 14.80
C LEU A 252 1.98 -10.22 14.35
N LEU A 253 0.95 -10.50 15.16
CA LEU A 253 -0.43 -10.10 14.86
C LEU A 253 -0.71 -8.58 15.00
N THR A 254 0.16 -7.82 15.67
CA THR A 254 0.00 -6.36 15.78
C THR A 254 0.56 -5.59 14.57
N ILE A 255 1.33 -6.25 13.71
CA ILE A 255 1.95 -5.65 12.53
C ILE A 255 1.02 -5.85 11.33
N ASP A 256 0.65 -4.79 10.62
CA ASP A 256 0.00 -4.92 9.32
C ASP A 256 1.06 -5.29 8.26
N PRO A 257 0.94 -6.43 7.55
CA PRO A 257 1.92 -6.83 6.54
C PRO A 257 2.14 -5.77 5.45
N ASN A 258 1.11 -5.02 5.07
CA ASN A 258 1.22 -4.01 4.01
C ASN A 258 2.12 -2.84 4.43
N GLN A 259 2.26 -2.56 5.73
CA GLN A 259 3.17 -1.53 6.21
C GLN A 259 4.64 -1.86 5.91
N LEU A 260 5.01 -3.13 5.75
CA LEU A 260 6.39 -3.50 5.41
C LEU A 260 6.83 -2.96 4.05
N ASN A 261 5.89 -2.69 3.13
CA ASN A 261 6.21 -2.10 1.82
C ASN A 261 6.92 -0.75 1.98
N ALA A 262 6.49 0.05 2.98
CA ALA A 262 7.09 1.35 3.26
C ALA A 262 8.57 1.27 3.65
N LEU A 263 8.99 0.16 4.29
CA LEU A 263 10.38 -0.06 4.69
C LEU A 263 11.28 -0.50 3.52
N LEU A 264 10.67 -0.92 2.41
CA LEU A 264 11.38 -1.38 1.22
C LEU A 264 11.46 -0.27 0.15
N HIS A 265 10.78 0.86 0.36
CA HIS A 265 10.92 2.02 -0.51
C HIS A 265 12.33 2.61 -0.45
N PRO A 266 12.85 3.11 -1.58
CA PRO A 266 14.17 3.74 -1.63
C PRO A 266 14.29 4.93 -0.66
N GLN A 267 15.41 5.01 0.06
CA GLN A 267 15.75 6.15 0.92
C GLN A 267 16.71 7.08 0.19
N PHE A 268 16.83 8.36 0.58
CA PHE A 268 17.84 9.23 -0.06
C PHE A 268 19.25 8.69 0.09
N ASP A 269 20.04 8.83 -0.98
CA ASP A 269 21.49 8.62 -0.93
C ASP A 269 22.09 9.63 0.05
N GLN A 270 22.64 9.16 1.16
CA GLN A 270 23.17 10.01 2.23
C GLN A 270 24.30 10.93 1.76
N ALA A 271 25.11 10.51 0.80
CA ALA A 271 26.18 11.35 0.27
C ALA A 271 25.61 12.50 -0.59
N LYS A 272 24.55 12.23 -1.36
CA LYS A 272 23.86 13.25 -2.16
C LYS A 272 23.00 14.16 -1.31
N LEU A 273 22.34 13.61 -0.28
CA LEU A 273 21.57 14.37 0.71
C LEU A 273 22.47 15.33 1.47
N ALA A 274 23.67 14.90 1.89
CA ALA A 274 24.65 15.76 2.56
C ALA A 274 25.24 16.85 1.65
N ALA A 275 25.24 16.64 0.33
CA ALA A 275 25.67 17.63 -0.66
C ALA A 275 24.56 18.61 -1.06
N ALA A 276 23.29 18.29 -0.76
CA ALA A 276 22.14 19.13 -1.04
C ALA A 276 21.93 20.14 0.10
N GLU A 277 21.75 21.41 -0.25
CA GLU A 277 21.40 22.44 0.73
C GLU A 277 19.87 22.47 0.92
N PRO A 278 19.36 22.31 2.15
CA PRO A 278 17.92 22.40 2.41
C PRO A 278 17.43 23.83 2.18
N VAL A 279 16.31 23.96 1.47
CA VAL A 279 15.68 25.25 1.17
C VAL A 279 14.67 25.66 2.23
N ALA A 280 14.09 24.70 2.94
CA ALA A 280 13.22 24.94 4.08
C ALA A 280 13.31 23.79 5.10
N LYS A 281 12.74 24.04 6.29
CA LYS A 281 12.56 23.04 7.34
C LYS A 281 11.17 23.16 7.95
N GLY A 282 10.44 22.06 7.99
CA GLY A 282 9.21 21.86 8.76
C GLY A 282 9.39 20.79 9.84
N LEU A 283 8.27 20.23 10.27
CA LEU A 283 8.19 19.12 11.21
C LEU A 283 8.25 17.78 10.45
N PRO A 284 9.03 16.79 10.93
CA PRO A 284 9.13 15.45 10.33
C PRO A 284 7.88 14.61 10.61
N ALA A 285 6.77 14.94 9.97
CA ALA A 285 5.45 14.42 10.28
C ALA A 285 5.28 12.93 9.94
N SER A 286 5.82 12.48 8.82
CA SER A 286 5.83 11.07 8.42
C SER A 286 7.15 10.74 7.72
N PRO A 287 7.89 9.73 8.16
CA PRO A 287 9.20 9.41 7.61
C PRO A 287 9.10 8.94 6.15
N GLY A 288 10.19 9.10 5.41
CA GLY A 288 10.29 8.70 4.01
C GLY A 288 11.12 9.67 3.19
N ALA A 289 11.53 9.23 2.01
CA ALA A 289 12.21 10.04 1.01
C ALA A 289 11.30 10.15 -0.21
N ALA A 290 10.87 11.36 -0.53
CA ALA A 290 9.98 11.60 -1.66
C ALA A 290 10.59 12.62 -2.61
N THR A 291 10.55 12.32 -3.90
CA THR A 291 10.95 13.24 -4.96
C THR A 291 9.86 13.27 -6.02
N GLY A 292 9.42 14.47 -6.40
CA GLY A 292 8.41 14.59 -7.44
C GLY A 292 8.17 16.02 -7.89
N ALA A 293 7.30 16.15 -8.88
CA ALA A 293 6.82 17.44 -9.38
C ALA A 293 5.83 18.07 -8.40
N ILE A 294 5.97 19.37 -8.12
CA ILE A 294 5.02 20.11 -7.28
C ILE A 294 3.65 20.14 -7.94
N VAL A 295 2.61 19.85 -7.14
CA VAL A 295 1.19 20.07 -7.45
C VAL A 295 0.49 20.71 -6.25
N PHE A 296 -0.45 21.62 -6.51
CA PHE A 296 -1.10 22.42 -5.44
C PHE A 296 -2.51 21.96 -5.06
N THR A 297 -3.07 20.99 -5.79
CA THR A 297 -4.42 20.46 -5.53
C THR A 297 -4.40 18.93 -5.53
N ALA A 298 -5.21 18.33 -4.66
CA ALA A 298 -5.33 16.88 -4.56
C ALA A 298 -5.79 16.24 -5.89
N GLN A 299 -6.71 16.90 -6.59
CA GLN A 299 -7.24 16.42 -7.86
C GLN A 299 -6.18 16.39 -8.97
N HIS A 300 -5.27 17.37 -8.99
CA HIS A 300 -4.15 17.38 -9.93
C HIS A 300 -3.11 16.32 -9.57
N ALA A 301 -2.85 16.10 -8.28
CA ALA A 301 -1.98 15.02 -7.81
C ALA A 301 -2.44 13.65 -8.33
N SER A 302 -3.74 13.32 -8.16
CA SER A 302 -4.31 12.07 -8.67
C SER A 302 -4.20 11.92 -10.19
N GLN A 303 -4.46 13.00 -10.94
CA GLN A 303 -4.40 12.98 -12.41
C GLN A 303 -2.98 12.77 -12.96
N GLU A 304 -1.98 13.39 -12.35
CA GLU A 304 -0.59 13.24 -12.81
C GLU A 304 0.02 11.90 -12.35
N ALA A 305 -0.33 11.43 -11.16
CA ALA A 305 0.03 10.09 -10.68
C ALA A 305 -0.57 8.99 -11.58
N ALA A 306 -1.82 9.14 -12.02
CA ALA A 306 -2.46 8.21 -12.96
C ALA A 306 -1.76 8.17 -14.34
N LYS A 307 -0.96 9.18 -14.68
CA LYS A 307 -0.10 9.21 -15.88
C LYS A 307 1.30 8.63 -15.61
N GLY A 308 1.54 8.07 -14.43
CA GLY A 308 2.82 7.49 -14.02
C GLY A 308 3.88 8.51 -13.60
N LYS A 309 3.49 9.74 -13.23
CA LYS A 309 4.43 10.76 -12.74
C LYS A 309 4.46 10.80 -11.21
N SER A 310 5.67 10.86 -10.65
CA SER A 310 5.90 11.14 -9.24
C SER A 310 5.61 12.61 -8.91
N VAL A 311 4.73 12.87 -7.94
CA VAL A 311 4.28 14.21 -7.55
C VAL A 311 4.41 14.46 -6.05
N ILE A 312 4.56 15.74 -5.68
CA ILE A 312 4.58 16.21 -4.30
C ILE A 312 3.40 17.18 -4.11
N LEU A 313 2.48 16.82 -3.22
CA LEU A 313 1.31 17.65 -2.90
C LEU A 313 1.71 18.74 -1.91
N VAL A 314 1.54 20.01 -2.31
CA VAL A 314 1.87 21.18 -1.50
C VAL A 314 0.58 21.95 -1.17
N ARG A 315 0.27 22.12 0.12
CA ARG A 315 -0.98 22.76 0.61
C ARG A 315 -0.69 23.71 1.79
N ASP A 316 -1.56 24.68 2.05
CA ASP A 316 -1.46 25.49 3.29
C ASP A 316 -1.73 24.58 4.51
N GLU A 317 -2.87 23.87 4.46
CA GLU A 317 -3.23 22.76 5.33
C GLU A 317 -3.96 21.69 4.49
N THR A 318 -3.89 20.42 4.90
CA THR A 318 -4.73 19.38 4.29
C THR A 318 -6.03 19.23 5.06
N SER A 319 -7.11 19.04 4.35
CA SER A 319 -8.39 18.62 4.90
C SER A 319 -8.67 17.18 4.51
N ALA A 320 -9.80 16.65 4.96
CA ALA A 320 -10.19 15.32 4.57
C ALA A 320 -10.68 15.19 3.12
N GLU A 321 -10.86 16.31 2.42
CA GLU A 321 -11.14 16.34 0.97
C GLU A 321 -9.90 16.00 0.15
N ASP A 322 -8.70 16.14 0.75
CA ASP A 322 -7.42 15.96 0.05
C ASP A 322 -6.92 14.50 0.03
N ILE A 323 -7.63 13.56 0.66
CA ILE A 323 -7.16 12.17 0.90
C ILE A 323 -6.75 11.46 -0.39
N GLU A 324 -7.52 11.60 -1.47
CA GLU A 324 -7.23 10.93 -2.74
C GLU A 324 -5.89 11.40 -3.33
N GLY A 325 -5.65 12.71 -3.34
CA GLY A 325 -4.40 13.29 -3.83
C GLY A 325 -3.22 13.05 -2.89
N MET A 326 -3.47 12.98 -1.57
CA MET A 326 -2.46 12.61 -0.58
C MET A 326 -1.96 11.18 -0.78
N HIS A 327 -2.85 10.26 -1.14
CA HIS A 327 -2.49 8.87 -1.44
C HIS A 327 -1.74 8.76 -2.78
N ALA A 328 -2.11 9.57 -3.76
CA ALA A 328 -1.48 9.57 -5.09
C ALA A 328 -0.07 10.20 -5.11
N ALA A 329 0.26 11.04 -4.14
CA ALA A 329 1.54 11.73 -4.07
C ALA A 329 2.64 10.88 -3.41
N GLU A 330 3.88 11.06 -3.88
CA GLU A 330 5.07 10.47 -3.23
C GLU A 330 5.33 11.11 -1.86
N GLY A 331 4.94 12.38 -1.71
CA GLY A 331 5.14 13.14 -0.49
C GLY A 331 4.23 14.35 -0.37
N ILE A 332 4.07 14.81 0.87
CA ILE A 332 3.15 15.90 1.25
C ILE A 332 3.92 16.98 2.01
N LEU A 333 3.77 18.23 1.58
CA LEU A 333 4.33 19.41 2.26
C LEU A 333 3.18 20.35 2.68
N THR A 334 3.10 20.69 3.97
CA THR A 334 2.15 21.70 4.45
C THR A 334 2.83 22.90 5.08
N VAL A 335 2.23 24.09 4.92
CA VAL A 335 2.71 25.33 5.54
C VAL A 335 2.35 25.36 7.03
N ARG A 336 1.16 24.90 7.38
CA ARG A 336 0.62 24.84 8.75
C ARG A 336 0.41 23.40 9.22
N GLY A 337 0.19 23.24 10.52
CA GLY A 337 -0.10 21.94 11.16
C GLY A 337 1.07 21.34 11.92
N GLY A 338 0.78 20.74 13.09
CA GLY A 338 1.74 20.06 13.96
C GLY A 338 1.94 18.58 13.63
N MET A 339 2.66 17.86 14.52
CA MET A 339 2.89 16.42 14.39
C MET A 339 1.61 15.58 14.49
N THR A 340 0.53 16.16 15.04
CA THR A 340 -0.80 15.56 15.21
C THR A 340 -1.83 16.10 14.20
N SER A 341 -1.41 16.95 13.24
CA SER A 341 -2.29 17.50 12.21
C SER A 341 -2.88 16.42 11.28
N HIS A 342 -3.94 16.79 10.57
CA HIS A 342 -4.59 15.90 9.59
C HIS A 342 -3.58 15.30 8.59
N ALA A 343 -2.72 16.14 8.00
CA ALA A 343 -1.67 15.72 7.09
C ALA A 343 -0.77 14.65 7.72
N ALA A 344 -0.29 14.93 8.92
CA ALA A 344 0.65 14.09 9.64
C ALA A 344 0.05 12.71 10.02
N VAL A 345 -1.18 12.70 10.52
CA VAL A 345 -1.86 11.46 10.94
C VAL A 345 -2.19 10.57 9.74
N VAL A 346 -2.68 11.16 8.65
CA VAL A 346 -3.04 10.43 7.44
C VAL A 346 -1.81 9.92 6.71
N ALA A 347 -0.79 10.76 6.51
CA ALA A 347 0.46 10.36 5.85
C ALA A 347 1.16 9.22 6.59
N ARG A 348 1.20 9.22 7.93
CA ARG A 348 1.73 8.10 8.71
C ARG A 348 0.94 6.81 8.52
N GLY A 349 -0.39 6.91 8.46
CA GLY A 349 -1.25 5.76 8.20
C GLY A 349 -1.03 5.15 6.82
N MET A 350 -0.69 5.98 5.82
CA MET A 350 -0.41 5.57 4.44
C MET A 350 1.06 5.15 4.23
N GLY A 351 1.97 5.55 5.11
CA GLY A 351 3.41 5.40 4.90
C GLY A 351 4.00 6.40 3.90
N THR A 352 3.28 7.47 3.57
CA THR A 352 3.72 8.53 2.64
C THR A 352 4.63 9.52 3.37
N CYS A 353 5.69 9.99 2.71
CA CYS A 353 6.59 11.01 3.25
C CYS A 353 5.82 12.31 3.53
N CYS A 354 5.97 12.91 4.71
CA CYS A 354 5.32 14.17 5.02
C CYS A 354 6.19 15.12 5.85
N VAL A 355 6.26 16.36 5.40
CA VAL A 355 6.84 17.50 6.13
C VAL A 355 5.71 18.49 6.42
N ALA A 356 5.33 18.64 7.69
CA ALA A 356 4.21 19.51 8.09
C ALA A 356 4.69 20.80 8.74
N GLY A 357 3.84 21.84 8.78
CA GLY A 357 4.13 23.06 9.54
C GLY A 357 5.34 23.85 9.04
N CYS A 358 5.63 23.79 7.74
CA CYS A 358 6.75 24.48 7.12
C CYS A 358 6.43 25.97 6.86
N GLY A 359 6.31 26.77 7.92
CA GLY A 359 5.93 28.19 7.86
C GLY A 359 6.88 29.11 7.07
N ALA A 360 8.02 28.61 6.61
CA ALA A 360 8.91 29.30 5.67
C ALA A 360 8.40 29.29 4.22
N VAL A 361 7.40 28.47 3.92
CA VAL A 361 6.77 28.34 2.61
C VAL A 361 5.56 29.28 2.53
N SER A 362 5.47 30.06 1.46
CA SER A 362 4.29 30.85 1.13
C SER A 362 3.68 30.31 -0.16
N ILE A 363 2.39 29.99 -0.17
CA ILE A 363 1.68 29.41 -1.32
C ILE A 363 0.76 30.46 -1.94
N ASP A 364 0.74 30.50 -3.27
CA ASP A 364 -0.29 31.18 -4.07
C ASP A 364 -0.93 30.15 -5.00
N GLU A 365 -2.08 29.61 -4.57
CA GLU A 365 -2.78 28.51 -5.25
C GLU A 365 -3.36 28.93 -6.61
N GLU A 366 -3.83 30.18 -6.75
CA GLU A 366 -4.36 30.69 -8.03
C GLU A 366 -3.25 30.85 -9.07
N ALA A 367 -2.06 31.28 -8.64
CA ALA A 367 -0.91 31.42 -9.51
C ALA A 367 -0.15 30.10 -9.74
N GLY A 368 -0.43 29.04 -8.97
CA GLY A 368 0.26 27.75 -9.03
C GLY A 368 1.74 27.86 -8.67
N VAL A 369 2.06 28.62 -7.61
CA VAL A 369 3.43 28.84 -7.17
C VAL A 369 3.59 28.75 -5.66
N MET A 370 4.77 28.33 -5.22
CA MET A 370 5.22 28.51 -3.84
C MET A 370 6.51 29.32 -3.78
N THR A 371 6.69 30.08 -2.71
CA THR A 371 7.90 30.87 -2.47
C THR A 371 8.55 30.44 -1.17
N ILE A 372 9.87 30.18 -1.22
CA ILE A 372 10.69 29.82 -0.07
C ILE A 372 11.91 30.72 -0.07
N GLY A 373 12.12 31.51 0.98
CA GLY A 373 13.31 32.37 1.12
C GLY A 373 13.53 33.36 -0.05
N GLY A 374 12.46 33.76 -0.75
CA GLY A 374 12.52 34.65 -1.92
C GLY A 374 12.73 33.95 -3.26
N VAL A 375 12.83 32.62 -3.30
CA VAL A 375 12.86 31.81 -4.52
C VAL A 375 11.48 31.26 -4.82
N THR A 376 10.99 31.44 -6.05
CA THR A 376 9.68 30.97 -6.50
C THR A 376 9.82 29.65 -7.26
N TYR A 377 9.08 28.65 -6.82
CA TYR A 377 8.92 27.34 -7.46
C TYR A 377 7.51 27.26 -8.06
N LYS A 378 7.43 26.71 -9.27
CA LYS A 378 6.18 26.58 -10.01
C LYS A 378 5.67 25.16 -9.99
N GLU A 379 4.39 25.02 -10.26
CA GLU A 379 3.80 23.72 -10.56
C GLU A 379 4.61 22.98 -11.64
N GLY A 380 4.90 21.70 -11.39
CA GLY A 380 5.77 20.89 -12.24
C GLY A 380 7.26 20.89 -11.88
N ASP A 381 7.76 21.88 -11.12
CA ASP A 381 9.15 21.89 -10.67
C ASP A 381 9.42 20.71 -9.72
N GLN A 382 10.63 20.15 -9.79
CA GLN A 382 11.02 19.03 -8.95
C GLN A 382 11.45 19.49 -7.56
N ILE A 383 10.93 18.86 -6.52
CA ILE A 383 11.38 19.01 -5.14
C ILE A 383 11.55 17.66 -4.48
N SER A 384 12.37 17.63 -3.42
CA SER A 384 12.59 16.45 -2.60
C SER A 384 12.25 16.74 -1.14
N LEU A 385 11.56 15.82 -0.48
CA LEU A 385 11.15 15.90 0.93
C LEU A 385 11.80 14.78 1.73
N ASP A 386 12.48 15.15 2.81
CA ASP A 386 12.91 14.23 3.86
C ASP A 386 11.94 14.32 5.03
N GLY A 387 11.00 13.38 5.07
CA GLY A 387 9.98 13.29 6.10
C GLY A 387 10.52 12.82 7.45
N SER A 388 11.77 12.37 7.52
CA SER A 388 12.43 11.92 8.75
C SER A 388 13.11 13.07 9.48
N THR A 389 13.65 14.04 8.74
CA THR A 389 14.32 15.23 9.31
C THR A 389 13.48 16.51 9.23
N GLY A 390 12.43 16.50 8.41
CA GLY A 390 11.59 17.65 8.11
C GLY A 390 12.22 18.62 7.11
N PHE A 391 13.24 18.21 6.35
CA PHE A 391 13.92 19.08 5.38
C PHE A 391 13.26 19.05 4.01
N VAL A 392 13.21 20.21 3.37
CA VAL A 392 12.76 20.40 1.98
C VAL A 392 13.96 20.78 1.14
N TYR A 393 14.13 20.14 -0.01
CA TYR A 393 15.24 20.36 -0.92
C TYR A 393 14.73 20.74 -2.32
N ALA A 394 15.45 21.66 -2.97
CA ALA A 394 15.18 21.98 -4.37
C ALA A 394 15.74 20.91 -5.30
N GLY A 395 14.97 20.56 -6.34
CA GLY A 395 15.36 19.57 -7.33
C GLY A 395 15.18 18.13 -6.85
N LYS A 396 15.73 17.20 -7.65
CA LYS A 396 15.70 15.77 -7.40
C LYS A 396 16.93 15.33 -6.62
N ILE A 397 16.72 14.64 -5.51
CA ILE A 397 17.75 13.86 -4.81
C ILE A 397 17.55 12.39 -5.17
N ASP A 398 18.64 11.73 -5.56
CA ASP A 398 18.60 10.31 -5.89
C ASP A 398 18.48 9.45 -4.63
N THR A 399 17.87 8.28 -4.79
CA THR A 399 17.62 7.33 -3.72
C THR A 399 18.48 6.06 -3.87
N VAL A 400 18.69 5.37 -2.75
CA VAL A 400 19.34 4.06 -2.62
C VAL A 400 18.35 3.06 -2.05
N LYS A 401 18.61 1.77 -2.25
CA LYS A 401 17.81 0.69 -1.62
C LYS A 401 17.85 0.84 -0.10
N ALA A 402 16.71 0.65 0.56
CA ALA A 402 16.63 0.68 2.02
C ALA A 402 17.43 -0.46 2.65
N GLU A 403 18.08 -0.18 3.79
CA GLU A 403 18.72 -1.20 4.61
C GLU A 403 17.71 -1.89 5.53
N ILE A 404 17.83 -3.21 5.67
CA ILE A 404 16.98 -4.02 6.56
C ILE A 404 17.42 -3.78 8.02
N SER A 405 16.52 -3.23 8.84
CA SER A 405 16.77 -2.97 10.26
C SER A 405 16.91 -4.27 11.08
N ASP A 406 17.58 -4.20 12.23
CA ASP A 406 17.75 -5.37 13.12
C ASP A 406 16.42 -5.85 13.72
N HIS A 407 15.47 -4.94 13.97
CA HIS A 407 14.11 -5.31 14.36
C HIS A 407 13.39 -6.07 13.24
N MET A 408 13.56 -5.68 11.97
CA MET A 408 13.00 -6.41 10.85
C MET A 408 13.57 -7.83 10.76
N LYS A 409 14.88 -8.00 10.95
CA LYS A 409 15.51 -9.34 10.99
C LYS A 409 14.90 -10.19 12.10
N THR A 410 14.78 -9.64 13.31
CA THR A 410 14.19 -10.34 14.47
C THR A 410 12.75 -10.79 14.19
N ILE A 411 11.93 -9.91 13.60
CA ILE A 411 10.56 -10.25 13.19
C ILE A 411 10.56 -11.32 12.10
N MET A 412 11.44 -11.23 11.10
CA MET A 412 11.53 -12.25 10.03
C MET A 412 11.98 -13.61 10.57
N ASP A 413 12.85 -13.65 11.57
CA ASP A 413 13.24 -14.88 12.26
C ASP A 413 12.03 -15.52 12.95
N TRP A 414 11.22 -14.73 13.69
CA TRP A 414 10.00 -15.24 14.32
C TRP A 414 8.97 -15.70 13.30
N VAL A 415 8.84 -14.98 12.19
CA VAL A 415 7.98 -15.35 11.07
C VAL A 415 8.40 -16.69 10.48
N ASP A 416 9.70 -16.91 10.24
CA ASP A 416 10.24 -18.16 9.72
C ASP A 416 10.12 -19.33 10.70
N GLU A 417 10.17 -19.08 12.01
CA GLU A 417 9.89 -20.07 13.06
C GLU A 417 8.43 -20.56 13.04
N ILE A 418 7.49 -19.69 12.69
CA ILE A 418 6.04 -19.93 12.85
C ILE A 418 5.37 -20.39 11.56
N ARG A 419 5.69 -19.78 10.42
CA ARG A 419 4.97 -20.05 9.16
C ARG A 419 5.16 -21.49 8.69
N VAL A 420 4.12 -22.03 8.05
CA VAL A 420 4.18 -23.34 7.39
C VAL A 420 4.15 -23.20 5.86
N LEU A 421 3.49 -22.17 5.33
CA LEU A 421 3.55 -21.84 3.91
C LEU A 421 4.97 -21.41 3.54
N LYS A 422 5.48 -22.00 2.46
CA LYS A 422 6.71 -21.49 1.83
C LYS A 422 6.42 -20.21 1.06
N VAL A 423 7.41 -19.34 0.96
CA VAL A 423 7.32 -18.11 0.16
C VAL A 423 8.38 -18.13 -0.92
N ARG A 424 7.94 -18.31 -2.16
CA ARG A 424 8.76 -18.21 -3.37
C ARG A 424 8.61 -16.81 -3.97
N THR A 425 9.41 -16.53 -4.99
CA THR A 425 9.36 -15.27 -5.74
C THR A 425 8.93 -15.48 -7.19
N ASN A 426 8.39 -14.43 -7.80
CA ASN A 426 8.26 -14.29 -9.25
C ASN A 426 9.47 -13.47 -9.70
N ALA A 427 10.40 -14.10 -10.42
CA ALA A 427 11.66 -13.47 -10.83
C ALA A 427 12.11 -14.03 -12.18
N ASP A 428 12.50 -13.11 -13.06
CA ASP A 428 12.75 -13.41 -14.47
C ASP A 428 14.23 -13.19 -14.86
N SER A 429 15.03 -12.63 -13.95
CA SER A 429 16.46 -12.32 -14.12
C SER A 429 17.30 -12.78 -12.92
N PRO A 430 18.63 -12.96 -13.08
CA PRO A 430 19.53 -13.23 -11.97
C PRO A 430 19.50 -12.13 -10.90
N GLU A 431 19.38 -10.86 -11.30
CA GLU A 431 19.35 -9.70 -10.38
C GLU A 431 18.07 -9.68 -9.51
N ASP A 432 16.92 -9.97 -10.11
CA ASP A 432 15.65 -10.10 -9.38
C ASP A 432 15.68 -11.30 -8.45
N SER A 433 16.27 -12.40 -8.92
CA SER A 433 16.47 -13.62 -8.14
C SER A 433 17.32 -13.34 -6.90
N GLN A 434 18.41 -12.59 -7.05
CA GLN A 434 19.30 -12.24 -5.94
C GLN A 434 18.58 -11.33 -4.94
N THR A 435 17.87 -10.32 -5.43
CA THR A 435 17.08 -9.42 -4.59
C THR A 435 16.04 -10.20 -3.78
N ALA A 436 15.38 -11.19 -4.39
CA ALA A 436 14.41 -12.02 -3.68
C ALA A 436 15.06 -12.92 -2.62
N ILE A 437 16.23 -13.48 -2.89
CA ILE A 437 17.00 -14.29 -1.92
C ILE A 437 17.43 -13.45 -0.73
N ASP A 438 17.90 -12.23 -0.96
CA ASP A 438 18.29 -11.29 0.09
C ASP A 438 17.09 -10.93 1.00
N LEU A 439 15.87 -10.96 0.44
CA LEU A 439 14.61 -10.76 1.16
C LEU A 439 14.00 -12.06 1.73
N GLY A 440 14.70 -13.19 1.60
CA GLY A 440 14.36 -14.46 2.23
C GLY A 440 13.45 -15.38 1.42
N ALA A 441 13.42 -15.26 0.09
CA ALA A 441 12.69 -16.18 -0.78
C ALA A 441 13.26 -17.60 -0.73
N GLU A 442 12.37 -18.59 -0.84
CA GLU A 442 12.71 -20.01 -0.73
C GLU A 442 12.80 -20.72 -2.09
N GLY A 443 12.75 -19.96 -3.18
CA GLY A 443 12.83 -20.42 -4.56
C GLY A 443 12.04 -19.48 -5.47
N ILE A 444 11.92 -19.84 -6.75
CA ILE A 444 11.14 -19.09 -7.73
C ILE A 444 9.89 -19.89 -8.07
N GLY A 445 8.69 -19.34 -7.85
CA GLY A 445 7.42 -19.99 -8.23
C GLY A 445 6.92 -19.59 -9.62
N LEU A 446 7.54 -18.57 -10.24
CA LEU A 446 7.28 -18.18 -11.62
C LEU A 446 8.47 -17.41 -12.21
N THR A 447 9.15 -18.01 -13.18
CA THR A 447 10.01 -17.33 -14.16
C THR A 447 9.26 -17.23 -15.48
N ARG A 448 9.06 -15.99 -15.93
CA ARG A 448 8.45 -15.63 -17.21
C ARG A 448 9.50 -15.62 -18.30
N THR A 449 9.43 -16.57 -19.21
CA THR A 449 10.42 -16.70 -20.28
C THR A 449 10.32 -15.63 -21.36
N GLU A 450 9.23 -14.87 -21.36
CA GLU A 450 8.85 -14.03 -22.48
C GLU A 450 9.53 -12.67 -22.37
N HIS A 451 9.76 -12.24 -21.12
CA HIS A 451 10.66 -11.14 -20.77
C HIS A 451 12.10 -11.38 -21.26
N MET A 452 12.52 -12.64 -21.33
CA MET A 452 13.85 -13.01 -21.84
C MET A 452 13.98 -12.87 -23.35
N PHE A 453 12.96 -12.44 -24.10
CA PHE A 453 13.05 -12.24 -25.56
C PHE A 453 13.02 -10.78 -26.01
N PHE A 454 12.79 -9.83 -25.11
CA PHE A 454 12.66 -8.41 -25.48
C PHE A 454 13.99 -7.66 -25.66
N ALA A 455 15.13 -8.20 -25.20
CA ALA A 455 16.39 -7.50 -25.36
C ALA A 455 16.83 -7.40 -26.85
N ALA A 456 17.61 -6.37 -27.17
CA ALA A 456 17.94 -6.02 -28.55
C ALA A 456 18.72 -7.11 -29.31
N ASP A 457 19.47 -7.96 -28.61
CA ASP A 457 20.29 -9.04 -29.18
C ASP A 457 19.50 -10.31 -29.55
N ARG A 458 18.24 -10.41 -29.10
CA ARG A 458 17.42 -11.62 -29.14
C ARG A 458 16.03 -11.42 -29.77
N ILE A 459 15.53 -10.19 -29.76
CA ILE A 459 14.24 -9.85 -30.37
C ILE A 459 14.22 -10.15 -31.88
N LEU A 460 15.34 -9.98 -32.60
CA LEU A 460 15.41 -10.21 -34.03
C LEU A 460 15.34 -11.71 -34.41
N PRO A 461 16.14 -12.62 -33.81
CA PRO A 461 15.94 -14.07 -33.95
C PRO A 461 14.52 -14.51 -33.60
N PHE A 462 13.94 -13.94 -32.53
CA PHE A 462 12.57 -14.27 -32.11
C PHE A 462 11.51 -13.82 -33.14
N ARG A 463 11.64 -12.60 -33.66
CA ARG A 463 10.79 -12.11 -34.77
C ARG A 463 10.95 -12.95 -36.03
N ARG A 464 12.15 -13.45 -36.32
CA ARG A 464 12.38 -14.39 -37.43
C ARG A 464 11.63 -15.71 -37.23
N MET A 465 11.62 -16.25 -36.02
CA MET A 465 10.83 -17.44 -35.67
C MET A 465 9.33 -17.20 -35.89
N ILE A 466 8.82 -16.03 -35.48
CA ILE A 466 7.39 -15.69 -35.62
C ILE A 466 6.93 -15.66 -37.09
N VAL A 467 7.73 -15.06 -37.98
CA VAL A 467 7.34 -14.86 -39.38
C VAL A 467 7.61 -16.06 -40.29
N ALA A 468 8.37 -17.05 -39.80
CA ALA A 468 8.73 -18.23 -40.58
C ALA A 468 7.49 -19.00 -41.09
N ASP A 469 7.62 -19.55 -42.31
CA ASP A 469 6.54 -20.30 -42.97
C ASP A 469 6.73 -21.82 -42.87
N THR A 470 7.96 -22.25 -42.55
CA THR A 470 8.31 -23.66 -42.40
C THR A 470 8.89 -23.97 -41.02
N GLU A 471 8.73 -25.22 -40.58
CA GLU A 471 9.36 -25.71 -39.35
C GLU A 471 10.89 -25.59 -39.41
N GLU A 472 11.51 -25.86 -40.57
CA GLU A 472 12.96 -25.75 -40.77
C GLU A 472 13.47 -24.32 -40.51
N GLU A 473 12.78 -23.30 -41.02
CA GLU A 473 13.10 -21.89 -40.77
C GLU A 473 12.90 -21.51 -39.31
N ARG A 474 11.84 -22.01 -38.67
CA ARG A 474 11.62 -21.79 -37.22
C ARG A 474 12.73 -22.40 -36.39
N ARG A 475 13.09 -23.66 -36.64
CA ARG A 475 14.19 -24.33 -35.92
C ARG A 475 15.50 -23.57 -36.07
N ALA A 476 15.84 -23.11 -37.28
CA ALA A 476 17.04 -22.31 -37.51
C ALA A 476 17.04 -20.95 -36.76
N ALA A 477 15.86 -20.37 -36.49
CA ALA A 477 15.72 -19.18 -35.67
C ALA A 477 15.80 -19.52 -34.16
N LEU A 478 15.17 -20.61 -33.74
CA LEU A 478 15.20 -21.13 -32.37
C LEU A 478 16.62 -21.55 -31.94
N ASP A 479 17.43 -22.11 -32.84
CA ASP A 479 18.84 -22.47 -32.58
C ASP A 479 19.69 -21.24 -32.21
N GLN A 480 19.34 -20.05 -32.71
CA GLN A 480 20.02 -18.79 -32.35
C GLN A 480 19.58 -18.25 -30.99
N ILE A 481 18.38 -18.62 -30.54
CA ILE A 481 17.78 -18.18 -29.26
C ILE A 481 18.26 -19.08 -28.12
N LEU A 482 18.35 -20.38 -28.37
CA LEU A 482 18.75 -21.42 -27.41
C LEU A 482 19.95 -21.03 -26.52
N PRO A 483 21.13 -20.63 -27.06
CA PRO A 483 22.30 -20.35 -26.23
C PRO A 483 22.12 -19.11 -25.33
N VAL A 484 21.33 -18.13 -25.78
CA VAL A 484 21.07 -16.90 -25.00
C VAL A 484 20.13 -17.23 -23.85
N GLN A 485 19.05 -17.95 -24.13
CA GLN A 485 18.10 -18.35 -23.10
C GLN A 485 18.72 -19.34 -22.09
N GLN A 486 19.57 -20.25 -22.54
CA GLN A 486 20.33 -21.12 -21.65
C GLN A 486 21.22 -20.30 -20.70
N ALA A 487 21.91 -19.27 -21.20
CA ALA A 487 22.75 -18.41 -20.38
C ALA A 487 21.96 -17.64 -19.31
N ASP A 488 20.75 -17.18 -19.62
CA ASP A 488 19.87 -16.53 -18.64
C ASP A 488 19.47 -17.52 -17.52
N PHE A 489 19.06 -18.74 -17.87
CA PHE A 489 18.74 -19.77 -16.88
C PHE A 489 19.95 -20.21 -16.06
N GLU A 490 21.14 -20.29 -16.68
CA GLU A 490 22.39 -20.54 -15.99
C GLU A 490 22.64 -19.51 -14.88
N GLY A 491 22.42 -18.22 -15.17
CA GLY A 491 22.53 -17.16 -14.17
C GLY A 491 21.48 -17.27 -13.06
N ILE A 492 20.23 -17.61 -13.39
CA ILE A 492 19.17 -17.81 -12.40
C ILE A 492 19.50 -19.00 -11.48
N PHE A 493 19.94 -20.13 -12.04
CA PHE A 493 20.29 -21.31 -11.25
C PHE A 493 21.51 -21.10 -10.36
N GLU A 494 22.49 -20.30 -10.79
CA GLU A 494 23.64 -19.92 -9.95
C GLU A 494 23.23 -19.13 -8.71
N VAL A 495 22.19 -18.31 -8.81
CA VAL A 495 21.64 -17.55 -7.67
C VAL A 495 20.73 -18.43 -6.81
N MET A 496 19.94 -19.30 -7.43
CA MET A 496 18.93 -20.15 -6.78
C MET A 496 19.47 -21.54 -6.38
N VAL A 497 20.77 -21.64 -6.10
CA VAL A 497 21.43 -22.89 -5.72
C VAL A 497 20.69 -23.58 -4.56
N GLY A 498 20.32 -24.84 -4.75
CA GLY A 498 19.61 -25.66 -3.77
C GLY A 498 18.15 -25.26 -3.53
N LYS A 499 17.58 -24.37 -4.34
CA LYS A 499 16.19 -23.92 -4.26
C LYS A 499 15.45 -24.27 -5.56
N PRO A 500 14.14 -24.57 -5.48
CA PRO A 500 13.38 -24.93 -6.66
C PRO A 500 13.10 -23.68 -7.53
N VAL A 501 13.13 -23.85 -8.84
CA VAL A 501 12.92 -22.79 -9.84
C VAL A 501 11.86 -23.25 -10.84
N THR A 502 10.67 -22.64 -10.77
CA THR A 502 9.56 -22.91 -11.68
C THR A 502 9.63 -21.98 -12.89
N ILE A 503 9.82 -22.56 -14.08
CA ILE A 503 9.97 -21.84 -15.33
C ILE A 503 8.73 -22.09 -16.18
N ARG A 504 8.03 -21.01 -16.55
CA ARG A 504 6.85 -21.07 -17.40
C ARG A 504 7.26 -20.97 -18.86
N LEU A 505 6.77 -21.91 -19.67
CA LEU A 505 6.95 -21.86 -21.12
C LEU A 505 6.27 -20.61 -21.72
N LEU A 506 6.61 -20.30 -22.97
CA LEU A 506 6.15 -19.11 -23.68
C LEU A 506 4.61 -19.00 -23.65
N ASP A 507 4.12 -17.87 -23.15
CA ASP A 507 2.69 -17.63 -22.92
C ASP A 507 2.00 -16.63 -23.87
N PRO A 508 2.54 -15.44 -24.18
CA PRO A 508 1.85 -14.42 -24.95
C PRO A 508 1.69 -14.81 -26.42
N PRO A 509 0.68 -14.25 -27.10
CA PRO A 509 0.48 -14.46 -28.52
C PRO A 509 1.60 -13.78 -29.33
N LEU A 510 1.90 -14.37 -30.49
CA LEU A 510 3.07 -13.96 -31.29
C LEU A 510 3.02 -12.52 -31.81
N HIS A 511 1.82 -11.93 -31.96
CA HIS A 511 1.68 -10.56 -32.48
C HIS A 511 2.20 -9.50 -31.50
N GLU A 512 2.28 -9.77 -30.19
CA GLU A 512 2.80 -8.83 -29.19
C GLU A 512 4.29 -8.49 -29.40
N PHE A 513 5.03 -9.34 -30.13
CA PHE A 513 6.46 -9.12 -30.41
C PHE A 513 6.71 -8.46 -31.77
N LEU A 514 5.64 -8.23 -32.55
CA LEU A 514 5.73 -7.60 -33.87
C LEU A 514 5.40 -6.11 -33.76
N PRO A 515 6.11 -5.25 -34.52
CA PRO A 515 5.84 -3.83 -34.51
C PRO A 515 4.50 -3.49 -35.18
N THR A 516 3.82 -2.47 -34.68
CA THR A 516 2.57 -1.95 -35.25
C THR A 516 2.77 -0.72 -36.12
N GLU A 517 3.84 0.04 -35.89
CA GLU A 517 4.12 1.28 -36.62
C GLU A 517 4.73 1.01 -38.00
N GLU A 518 4.26 1.71 -39.04
CA GLU A 518 4.71 1.45 -40.42
C GLU A 518 6.22 1.60 -40.62
N ALA A 519 6.84 2.55 -39.91
CA ALA A 519 8.28 2.77 -39.98
C ALA A 519 9.07 1.58 -39.41
N GLU A 520 8.63 1.03 -38.28
CA GLU A 520 9.26 -0.11 -37.62
C GLU A 520 9.02 -1.41 -38.40
N ILE A 521 7.84 -1.56 -39.03
CA ILE A 521 7.55 -2.68 -39.93
C ILE A 521 8.51 -2.65 -41.14
N ALA A 522 8.76 -1.47 -41.72
CA ALA A 522 9.70 -1.33 -42.84
C ALA A 522 11.14 -1.66 -42.44
N GLU A 523 11.56 -1.27 -41.23
CA GLU A 523 12.86 -1.63 -40.67
C GLU A 523 12.98 -3.13 -40.45
N LEU A 524 11.97 -3.75 -39.83
CA LEU A 524 11.95 -5.19 -39.59
C LEU A 524 11.96 -6.00 -40.90
N ALA A 525 11.21 -5.58 -41.93
CA ALA A 525 11.23 -6.22 -43.24
C ALA A 525 12.65 -6.23 -43.83
N LYS A 526 13.37 -5.10 -43.70
CA LYS A 526 14.75 -4.97 -44.16
C LYS A 526 15.70 -5.88 -43.38
N ASP A 527 15.56 -5.96 -42.06
CA ASP A 527 16.42 -6.78 -41.20
C ASP A 527 16.20 -8.28 -41.40
N LEU A 528 14.96 -8.67 -41.71
CA LEU A 528 14.60 -10.06 -42.01
C LEU A 528 14.81 -10.43 -43.48
N GLY A 529 15.04 -9.45 -44.36
CA GLY A 529 15.17 -9.67 -45.80
C GLY A 529 13.86 -10.08 -46.48
N LEU A 530 12.72 -9.66 -45.93
CA LEU A 530 11.37 -9.94 -46.43
C LEU A 530 10.80 -8.75 -47.19
N ASP A 531 9.84 -9.03 -48.08
CA ASP A 531 9.04 -7.96 -48.68
C ASP A 531 8.12 -7.33 -47.62
N ILE A 532 7.96 -6.01 -47.67
CA ILE A 532 7.18 -5.26 -46.68
C ILE A 532 5.70 -5.64 -46.72
N ASP A 533 5.14 -5.92 -47.90
CA ASP A 533 3.73 -6.28 -48.05
C ASP A 533 3.47 -7.69 -47.54
N ASP A 534 4.42 -8.61 -47.75
CA ASP A 534 4.37 -9.98 -47.20
C ASP A 534 4.45 -9.96 -45.66
N LEU A 535 5.34 -9.14 -45.08
CA LEU A 535 5.43 -8.98 -43.63
C LEU A 535 4.14 -8.36 -43.05
N LYS A 536 3.58 -7.33 -43.71
CA LYS A 536 2.29 -6.75 -43.31
C LYS A 536 1.15 -7.77 -43.37
N ALA A 537 1.13 -8.63 -44.39
CA ALA A 537 0.14 -9.69 -44.49
C ALA A 537 0.29 -10.72 -43.37
N LYS A 538 1.52 -11.10 -43.01
CA LYS A 538 1.81 -12.01 -41.89
C LYS A 538 1.38 -11.40 -40.55
N ILE A 539 1.73 -10.14 -40.27
CA ILE A 539 1.30 -9.42 -39.06
C ILE A 539 -0.22 -9.44 -38.94
N ARG A 540 -0.94 -9.07 -40.01
CA ARG A 540 -2.42 -9.12 -40.03
C ARG A 540 -2.99 -10.52 -39.82
N SER A 541 -2.29 -11.57 -40.25
CA SER A 541 -2.75 -12.94 -40.03
C SER A 541 -2.62 -13.41 -38.58
N LEU A 542 -1.73 -12.77 -37.82
CA LEU A 542 -1.48 -13.04 -36.40
C LEU A 542 -2.28 -12.11 -35.47
N GLU A 543 -2.89 -11.05 -36.01
CA GLU A 543 -3.80 -10.17 -35.27
C GLU A 543 -5.02 -10.96 -34.79
N GLU A 544 -5.33 -10.84 -33.51
CA GLU A 544 -6.48 -11.49 -32.90
C GLU A 544 -7.45 -10.45 -32.34
N ILE A 545 -8.75 -10.77 -32.37
CA ILE A 545 -9.77 -9.88 -31.80
C ILE A 545 -9.66 -9.81 -30.27
N ASN A 546 -9.35 -10.95 -29.62
CA ASN A 546 -9.19 -11.05 -28.17
C ASN A 546 -7.89 -11.82 -27.84
N PRO A 547 -6.72 -11.16 -27.87
CA PRO A 547 -5.41 -11.78 -27.65
C PRO A 547 -5.30 -12.62 -26.37
N MET A 548 -5.94 -12.17 -25.29
CA MET A 548 -5.98 -12.86 -24.00
C MET A 548 -6.56 -14.29 -24.08
N LEU A 549 -7.47 -14.55 -25.02
CA LEU A 549 -8.12 -15.86 -25.22
C LEU A 549 -7.65 -16.60 -26.48
N GLY A 550 -6.61 -16.10 -27.15
CA GLY A 550 -6.21 -16.51 -28.49
C GLY A 550 -5.23 -17.69 -28.59
N HIS A 551 -4.42 -17.66 -29.65
CA HIS A 551 -3.40 -18.65 -30.00
C HIS A 551 -2.10 -18.40 -29.24
N ARG A 552 -2.11 -18.78 -27.96
CA ARG A 552 -1.06 -18.49 -27.00
C ARG A 552 -0.85 -19.67 -26.04
N GLY A 553 0.15 -19.59 -25.15
CA GLY A 553 0.43 -20.62 -24.14
C GLY A 553 0.54 -22.04 -24.70
N CYS A 554 -0.10 -23.02 -24.04
CA CYS A 554 -0.06 -24.41 -24.49
C CYS A 554 -0.55 -24.61 -25.94
N ARG A 555 -1.48 -23.78 -26.43
CA ARG A 555 -2.05 -23.92 -27.78
C ARG A 555 -1.02 -23.59 -28.85
N LEU A 556 -0.19 -22.59 -28.57
CA LEU A 556 0.92 -22.20 -29.42
C LEU A 556 1.96 -23.32 -29.46
N ALA A 557 2.37 -23.81 -28.30
CA ALA A 557 3.33 -24.91 -28.19
C ALA A 557 2.81 -26.23 -28.80
N ILE A 558 1.50 -26.51 -28.77
CA ILE A 558 0.92 -27.68 -29.46
C ILE A 558 0.98 -27.52 -30.98
N SER A 559 0.76 -26.29 -31.48
CA SER A 559 0.81 -26.01 -32.92
C SER A 559 2.23 -26.02 -33.46
N TYR A 560 3.18 -25.58 -32.63
CA TYR A 560 4.61 -25.47 -32.94
C TYR A 560 5.46 -26.10 -31.81
N PRO A 561 5.50 -27.44 -31.72
CA PRO A 561 6.21 -28.16 -30.65
C PRO A 561 7.68 -27.80 -30.52
N GLU A 562 8.33 -27.40 -31.61
CA GLU A 562 9.73 -26.97 -31.65
C GLU A 562 10.04 -25.82 -30.69
N ILE A 563 9.04 -24.99 -30.33
CA ILE A 563 9.20 -23.93 -29.32
C ILE A 563 9.39 -24.56 -27.92
N ALA A 564 8.56 -25.53 -27.55
CA ALA A 564 8.65 -26.21 -26.26
C ALA A 564 9.91 -27.08 -26.16
N GLU A 565 10.31 -27.73 -27.27
CA GLU A 565 11.57 -28.46 -27.37
C GLU A 565 12.77 -27.53 -27.09
N MET A 566 12.84 -26.38 -27.77
CA MET A 566 13.93 -25.42 -27.58
C MET A 566 14.00 -24.89 -26.14
N GLN A 567 12.85 -24.48 -25.57
CA GLN A 567 12.83 -23.98 -24.19
C GLN A 567 13.22 -25.07 -23.19
N THR A 568 12.75 -26.31 -23.40
CA THR A 568 13.15 -27.45 -22.56
C THR A 568 14.65 -27.69 -22.66
N ALA A 569 15.22 -27.64 -23.88
CA ALA A 569 16.65 -27.79 -24.09
C ALA A 569 17.46 -26.69 -23.39
N ALA A 570 17.00 -25.43 -23.43
CA ALA A 570 17.64 -24.32 -22.73
C ALA A 570 17.63 -24.55 -21.21
N ILE A 571 16.49 -24.95 -20.64
CA ILE A 571 16.31 -25.18 -19.19
C ILE A 571 17.18 -26.34 -18.71
N ILE A 572 17.06 -27.49 -19.38
CA ILE A 572 17.78 -28.72 -19.00
C ILE A 572 19.28 -28.56 -19.26
N GLY A 573 19.67 -27.94 -20.38
CA GLY A 573 21.06 -27.61 -20.66
C GLY A 573 21.70 -26.74 -19.58
N ALA A 574 21.01 -25.69 -19.15
CA ALA A 574 21.46 -24.82 -18.06
C ALA A 574 21.56 -25.56 -16.72
N ALA A 575 20.55 -26.36 -16.38
CA ALA A 575 20.55 -27.17 -15.16
C ALA A 575 21.70 -28.18 -15.17
N LEU A 576 21.94 -28.87 -16.28
CA LEU A 576 23.07 -29.80 -16.45
C LEU A 576 24.42 -29.09 -16.37
N ALA A 577 24.52 -27.85 -16.86
CA ALA A 577 25.75 -27.05 -16.80
C ALA A 577 26.09 -26.63 -15.36
N LYS A 578 25.10 -26.27 -14.55
CA LYS A 578 25.29 -25.73 -13.20
C LYS A 578 25.15 -26.74 -12.07
N THR A 579 24.48 -27.87 -12.29
CA THR A 579 24.23 -28.87 -11.24
C THR A 579 25.52 -29.53 -10.78
N THR A 580 25.69 -29.70 -9.47
CA THR A 580 26.81 -30.43 -8.87
C THR A 580 26.33 -31.48 -7.88
N ALA A 581 27.21 -32.43 -7.50
CA ALA A 581 26.86 -33.47 -6.55
C ALA A 581 26.48 -32.96 -5.14
N ASN A 582 26.96 -31.76 -4.77
CA ASN A 582 26.66 -31.15 -3.47
C ASN A 582 25.49 -30.16 -3.56
N GLU A 583 25.20 -29.65 -4.75
CA GLU A 583 24.21 -28.61 -5.02
C GLU A 583 23.38 -29.05 -6.23
N PRO A 584 22.45 -30.00 -6.03
CA PRO A 584 21.59 -30.47 -7.11
C PRO A 584 20.59 -29.38 -7.48
N ILE A 585 20.48 -29.11 -8.77
CA ILE A 585 19.41 -28.28 -9.35
C ILE A 585 18.26 -29.20 -9.74
N VAL A 586 17.04 -28.84 -9.36
CA VAL A 586 15.81 -29.52 -9.78
C VAL A 586 14.91 -28.48 -10.46
N PRO A 587 14.95 -28.38 -11.80
CA PRO A 587 14.09 -27.44 -12.52
C PRO A 587 12.64 -27.94 -12.54
N GLU A 588 11.71 -27.00 -12.40
CA GLU A 588 10.28 -27.24 -12.51
C GLU A 588 9.77 -26.57 -13.80
N ILE A 589 9.35 -27.35 -14.80
CA ILE A 589 8.85 -26.84 -16.08
C ILE A 589 7.33 -26.74 -16.02
N MET A 590 6.79 -25.56 -16.28
CA MET A 590 5.37 -25.26 -16.14
C MET A 590 4.73 -24.92 -17.48
N VAL A 591 3.65 -25.64 -17.81
CA VAL A 591 2.85 -25.41 -19.02
C VAL A 591 1.71 -24.41 -18.71
N PRO A 592 1.66 -23.24 -19.38
CA PRO A 592 0.60 -22.24 -19.21
C PRO A 592 -0.67 -22.59 -20.00
N LEU A 593 -1.79 -21.99 -19.60
CA LEU A 593 -3.07 -21.91 -20.31
C LEU A 593 -3.79 -23.23 -20.60
N VAL A 594 -3.42 -24.30 -19.89
CA VAL A 594 -4.03 -25.63 -20.04
C VAL A 594 -5.51 -25.58 -19.67
N GLY A 595 -6.36 -26.14 -20.53
CA GLY A 595 -7.79 -26.29 -20.28
C GLY A 595 -8.26 -27.75 -20.24
N ASP A 596 -7.52 -28.68 -20.84
CA ASP A 596 -7.80 -30.13 -20.89
C ASP A 596 -6.56 -30.97 -20.59
N VAL A 597 -6.75 -32.14 -19.95
CA VAL A 597 -5.66 -33.07 -19.63
C VAL A 597 -4.87 -33.49 -20.88
N LYS A 598 -5.51 -33.61 -22.05
CA LYS A 598 -4.83 -34.02 -23.29
C LYS A 598 -3.91 -32.94 -23.85
N GLU A 599 -4.23 -31.67 -23.62
CA GLU A 599 -3.34 -30.55 -23.99
C GLU A 599 -2.05 -30.63 -23.17
N PHE A 600 -2.20 -30.92 -21.87
CA PHE A 600 -1.07 -31.11 -20.97
C PHE A 600 -0.27 -32.38 -21.28
N GLU A 601 -0.93 -33.53 -21.50
CA GLU A 601 -0.27 -34.80 -21.84
C GLU A 601 0.60 -34.66 -23.09
N PHE A 602 0.07 -34.04 -24.15
CA PHE A 602 0.84 -33.83 -25.39
C PHE A 602 2.13 -33.04 -25.15
N LEU A 603 2.05 -31.92 -24.41
CA LEU A 603 3.23 -31.10 -24.14
C LEU A 603 4.16 -31.74 -23.12
N LYS A 604 3.62 -32.47 -22.15
CA LYS A 604 4.43 -33.24 -21.21
C LYS A 604 5.27 -34.25 -21.96
N ASP A 605 4.71 -34.99 -22.92
CA ASP A 605 5.45 -35.95 -23.74
C ASP A 605 6.62 -35.27 -24.45
N VAL A 606 6.37 -34.15 -25.15
CA VAL A 606 7.41 -33.35 -25.84
C VAL A 606 8.53 -32.90 -24.88
N ILE A 607 8.16 -32.37 -23.71
CA ILE A 607 9.11 -31.91 -22.68
C ILE A 607 9.92 -33.10 -22.17
N THR A 608 9.27 -34.22 -21.83
CA THR A 608 9.97 -35.39 -21.27
C THR A 608 10.89 -36.06 -22.27
N GLU A 609 10.49 -36.21 -23.52
CA GLU A 609 11.33 -36.76 -24.59
C GLU A 609 12.60 -35.91 -24.75
N THR A 610 12.45 -34.59 -24.89
CA THR A 610 13.58 -33.66 -25.03
C THR A 610 14.49 -33.67 -23.80
N ALA A 611 13.92 -33.61 -22.60
CA ALA A 611 14.69 -33.57 -21.35
C ALA A 611 15.46 -34.86 -21.11
N ASP A 612 14.81 -36.01 -21.25
CA ASP A 612 15.41 -37.33 -21.01
C ASP A 612 16.53 -37.63 -22.02
N GLU A 613 16.37 -37.24 -23.28
CA GLU A 613 17.43 -37.34 -24.30
C GLU A 613 18.67 -36.54 -23.90
N LEU A 614 18.52 -35.26 -23.54
CA LEU A 614 19.64 -34.40 -23.12
C LEU A 614 20.33 -34.90 -21.85
N ILE A 615 19.54 -35.38 -20.88
CA ILE A 615 20.08 -35.95 -19.64
C ILE A 615 20.89 -37.21 -19.95
N ALA A 616 20.36 -38.11 -20.79
CA ALA A 616 21.05 -39.32 -21.20
C ALA A 616 22.35 -39.03 -21.97
N GLU A 617 22.34 -38.06 -22.89
CA GLU A 617 23.52 -37.64 -23.65
C GLU A 617 24.62 -37.01 -22.77
N SER A 618 24.23 -36.28 -21.73
CA SER A 618 25.17 -35.66 -20.80
C SER A 618 25.91 -36.65 -19.91
N GLY A 619 25.35 -37.86 -19.72
CA GLY A 619 25.84 -38.86 -18.77
C GLY A 619 25.72 -38.47 -17.30
N LYS A 620 25.00 -37.37 -16.98
CA LYS A 620 24.69 -36.94 -15.62
C LYS A 620 23.31 -37.44 -15.20
N ASN A 621 23.05 -37.46 -13.89
CA ASN A 621 21.70 -37.63 -13.36
C ASN A 621 21.14 -36.25 -13.01
N LEU A 622 19.95 -35.93 -13.53
CA LEU A 622 19.24 -34.70 -13.23
C LEU A 622 17.76 -35.05 -13.02
N GLU A 623 17.21 -34.63 -11.88
CA GLU A 623 15.78 -34.73 -11.61
C GLU A 623 15.11 -33.43 -12.04
N TYR A 624 13.92 -33.52 -12.62
CA TYR A 624 13.08 -32.37 -12.99
C TYR A 624 11.60 -32.72 -12.81
N HIS A 625 10.75 -31.70 -12.73
CA HIS A 625 9.31 -31.88 -12.59
C HIS A 625 8.55 -31.14 -13.68
N VAL A 626 7.43 -31.73 -14.14
CA VAL A 626 6.56 -31.09 -15.14
C VAL A 626 5.18 -30.86 -14.53
N GLY A 627 4.81 -29.59 -14.42
CA GLY A 627 3.54 -29.15 -13.85
C GLY A 627 2.80 -28.19 -14.76
N THR A 628 1.70 -27.65 -14.28
CA THR A 628 0.84 -26.78 -15.08
C THR A 628 0.25 -25.64 -14.28
N MET A 629 -0.05 -24.56 -15.00
CA MET A 629 -0.78 -23.44 -14.46
C MET A 629 -2.29 -23.74 -14.44
N ILE A 630 -2.94 -23.58 -13.28
CA ILE A 630 -4.40 -23.63 -13.14
C ILE A 630 -4.94 -22.20 -13.24
N GLU A 631 -5.22 -21.79 -14.47
CA GLU A 631 -5.67 -20.43 -14.80
C GLU A 631 -6.86 -20.38 -15.75
N ILE A 632 -7.28 -21.53 -16.29
CA ILE A 632 -8.52 -21.70 -17.03
C ILE A 632 -9.59 -22.28 -16.08
N PRO A 633 -10.81 -21.71 -15.99
CA PRO A 633 -11.86 -22.28 -15.15
C PRO A 633 -12.15 -23.76 -15.41
N ARG A 634 -12.04 -24.21 -16.67
CA ARG A 634 -12.18 -25.63 -17.04
C ARG A 634 -11.09 -26.51 -16.42
N ALA A 635 -9.85 -26.03 -16.32
CA ALA A 635 -8.78 -26.77 -15.66
C ALA A 635 -9.06 -26.94 -14.16
N ALA A 636 -9.54 -25.88 -13.49
CA ALA A 636 -9.97 -25.99 -12.10
C ALA A 636 -11.09 -27.03 -11.91
N LEU A 637 -12.10 -27.01 -12.79
CA LEU A 637 -13.24 -27.93 -12.78
C LEU A 637 -12.89 -29.40 -13.10
N THR A 638 -11.77 -29.65 -13.78
CA THR A 638 -11.33 -31.00 -14.20
C THR A 638 -9.92 -31.36 -13.70
N SER A 639 -9.53 -30.71 -12.61
CA SER A 639 -8.19 -30.79 -12.01
C SER A 639 -7.85 -32.18 -11.48
N ASP A 640 -8.84 -33.01 -11.14
CA ASP A 640 -8.65 -34.43 -10.79
C ASP A 640 -7.92 -35.20 -11.90
N LYS A 641 -8.26 -34.93 -13.16
CA LYS A 641 -7.65 -35.61 -14.31
C LYS A 641 -6.27 -35.06 -14.61
N ILE A 642 -6.12 -33.74 -14.54
CA ILE A 642 -4.84 -33.06 -14.79
C ILE A 642 -3.81 -33.46 -13.71
N ALA A 643 -4.23 -33.58 -12.46
CA ALA A 643 -3.38 -33.94 -11.32
C ALA A 643 -2.73 -35.32 -11.44
N LEU A 644 -3.36 -36.26 -12.16
CA LEU A 644 -2.76 -37.58 -12.42
C LEU A 644 -1.51 -37.48 -13.30
N GLN A 645 -1.39 -36.43 -14.10
CA GLN A 645 -0.28 -36.22 -15.02
C GLN A 645 0.70 -35.16 -14.52
N ALA A 646 0.23 -34.11 -13.83
CA ALA A 646 1.07 -33.01 -13.38
C ALA A 646 1.78 -33.33 -12.06
N ASP A 647 3.02 -32.84 -11.91
CA ASP A 647 3.77 -32.94 -10.64
C ASP A 647 3.41 -31.85 -9.65
N PHE A 648 2.97 -30.69 -10.14
CA PHE A 648 2.51 -29.57 -9.33
C PHE A 648 1.47 -28.73 -10.07
N PHE A 649 0.70 -27.96 -9.32
CA PHE A 649 -0.14 -26.87 -9.80
C PHE A 649 0.38 -25.53 -9.33
N SER A 650 0.39 -24.56 -10.24
CA SER A 650 0.53 -23.14 -9.90
C SER A 650 -0.73 -22.41 -10.31
N TYR A 651 -1.42 -21.75 -9.38
CA TYR A 651 -2.63 -21.01 -9.69
C TYR A 651 -2.27 -19.64 -10.28
N GLY A 652 -2.51 -19.49 -11.58
CA GLY A 652 -2.41 -18.21 -12.31
C GLY A 652 -3.66 -17.38 -12.08
N THR A 653 -3.78 -16.83 -10.86
CA THR A 653 -5.04 -16.19 -10.43
C THR A 653 -5.38 -14.92 -11.21
N ASN A 654 -4.42 -14.25 -11.84
CA ASN A 654 -4.69 -13.12 -12.72
C ASN A 654 -5.62 -13.53 -13.87
N ASP A 655 -5.24 -14.54 -14.65
CA ASP A 655 -6.05 -15.05 -15.77
C ASP A 655 -7.29 -15.80 -15.28
N LEU A 656 -7.20 -16.52 -14.16
CA LEU A 656 -8.37 -17.18 -13.58
C LEU A 656 -9.46 -16.18 -13.18
N THR A 657 -9.08 -15.04 -12.58
CA THR A 657 -10.01 -13.94 -12.27
C THR A 657 -10.61 -13.37 -13.54
N GLN A 658 -9.78 -13.03 -14.54
CA GLN A 658 -10.25 -12.48 -15.81
C GLN A 658 -11.31 -13.37 -16.46
N MET A 659 -11.06 -14.68 -16.54
CA MET A 659 -12.00 -15.62 -17.16
C MET A 659 -13.24 -15.91 -16.30
N SER A 660 -13.11 -15.88 -14.98
CA SER A 660 -14.23 -16.12 -14.06
C SER A 660 -15.23 -14.96 -14.06
N TYR A 661 -14.71 -13.73 -14.10
CA TYR A 661 -15.53 -12.52 -14.19
C TYR A 661 -15.94 -12.17 -15.62
N GLY A 662 -15.21 -12.65 -16.63
CA GLY A 662 -15.34 -12.18 -18.00
C GLY A 662 -14.86 -10.74 -18.18
N LEU A 663 -13.81 -10.36 -17.44
CA LEU A 663 -13.21 -9.03 -17.44
C LEU A 663 -11.79 -9.10 -18.02
N SER A 664 -11.53 -8.31 -19.06
CA SER A 664 -10.17 -8.03 -19.53
C SER A 664 -9.54 -7.03 -18.58
N ARG A 665 -8.35 -7.33 -18.05
CA ARG A 665 -7.63 -6.46 -17.12
C ARG A 665 -7.31 -5.10 -17.74
N ASP A 666 -6.92 -5.09 -19.01
CA ASP A 666 -6.57 -3.88 -19.75
C ASP A 666 -7.78 -2.94 -19.98
N ASP A 667 -8.99 -3.49 -19.94
CA ASP A 667 -10.24 -2.73 -20.09
C ASP A 667 -11.01 -2.52 -18.78
N ALA A 668 -10.66 -3.27 -17.73
CA ALA A 668 -11.41 -3.33 -16.48
C ALA A 668 -11.49 -1.96 -15.81
N GLY A 669 -10.47 -1.11 -15.94
CA GLY A 669 -10.46 0.25 -15.38
C GLY A 669 -11.67 1.11 -15.80
N LYS A 670 -12.26 0.87 -16.98
CA LYS A 670 -13.46 1.59 -17.46
C LYS A 670 -14.74 1.21 -16.69
N ILE A 671 -14.73 0.06 -16.01
CA ILE A 671 -15.89 -0.55 -15.35
C ILE A 671 -15.72 -0.53 -13.83
N LEU A 672 -14.52 -0.90 -13.36
CA LEU A 672 -14.23 -1.15 -11.94
C LEU A 672 -14.54 0.07 -11.07
N ASP A 673 -14.14 1.27 -11.49
CA ASP A 673 -14.43 2.49 -10.74
C ASP A 673 -15.94 2.68 -10.50
N THR A 674 -16.75 2.53 -11.55
CA THR A 674 -18.21 2.63 -11.41
C THR A 674 -18.81 1.51 -10.55
N TYR A 675 -18.28 0.28 -10.66
CA TYR A 675 -18.79 -0.87 -9.90
C TYR A 675 -18.47 -0.74 -8.41
N ILE A 676 -17.24 -0.38 -8.08
CA ILE A 676 -16.80 -0.10 -6.71
C ILE A 676 -17.56 1.12 -6.17
N HIS A 677 -17.73 2.17 -6.98
CA HIS A 677 -18.47 3.36 -6.59
C HIS A 677 -19.95 3.09 -6.30
N ARG A 678 -20.57 2.13 -6.98
CA ARG A 678 -21.95 1.70 -6.74
C ARG A 678 -22.09 0.61 -5.69
N GLY A 679 -20.99 0.12 -5.11
CA GLY A 679 -21.00 -0.99 -4.15
C GLY A 679 -21.45 -2.31 -4.77
N ILE A 680 -21.18 -2.50 -6.07
CA ILE A 680 -21.41 -3.79 -6.75
C ILE A 680 -20.26 -4.76 -6.42
N TYR A 681 -19.03 -4.24 -6.41
CA TYR A 681 -17.85 -4.94 -5.90
C TYR A 681 -17.32 -4.19 -4.67
N ASP A 682 -16.84 -4.94 -3.69
CA ASP A 682 -16.25 -4.37 -2.48
C ASP A 682 -14.82 -3.87 -2.73
N SER A 683 -14.09 -4.53 -3.63
CA SER A 683 -12.70 -4.21 -4.00
C SER A 683 -12.41 -4.57 -5.46
N ASP A 684 -11.24 -4.16 -5.97
CA ASP A 684 -10.73 -4.59 -7.26
C ASP A 684 -10.33 -6.08 -7.21
N PRO A 685 -11.00 -6.98 -7.97
CA PRO A 685 -10.73 -8.41 -7.95
C PRO A 685 -9.40 -8.79 -8.61
N THR A 686 -8.72 -7.84 -9.27
CA THR A 686 -7.38 -8.04 -9.86
C THR A 686 -6.25 -7.74 -8.88
N ALA A 687 -6.56 -7.01 -7.80
CA ALA A 687 -5.62 -6.69 -6.72
C ALA A 687 -5.86 -7.58 -5.49
N HIS A 688 -7.13 -7.83 -5.16
CA HIS A 688 -7.55 -8.68 -4.05
C HIS A 688 -8.28 -9.91 -4.58
N LEU A 689 -7.91 -11.08 -4.08
CA LEU A 689 -8.52 -12.33 -4.53
C LEU A 689 -10.00 -12.38 -4.15
N ASP A 690 -10.87 -12.54 -5.15
CA ASP A 690 -12.28 -12.87 -4.92
C ASP A 690 -12.40 -14.26 -4.30
N ILE A 691 -12.68 -14.31 -2.99
CA ILE A 691 -12.81 -15.55 -2.25
C ILE A 691 -14.10 -16.31 -2.61
N GLU A 692 -15.18 -15.60 -2.94
CA GLU A 692 -16.50 -16.20 -3.16
C GLU A 692 -16.62 -16.89 -4.52
N GLY A 693 -16.05 -16.30 -5.58
CA GLY A 693 -16.07 -16.86 -6.93
C GLY A 693 -14.77 -17.57 -7.28
N VAL A 694 -13.69 -16.82 -7.49
CA VAL A 694 -12.38 -17.36 -7.92
C VAL A 694 -11.81 -18.31 -6.86
N GLY A 695 -11.93 -17.95 -5.58
CA GLY A 695 -11.51 -18.78 -4.46
C GLY A 695 -12.25 -20.12 -4.41
N ARG A 696 -13.51 -20.17 -4.83
CA ARG A 696 -14.27 -21.43 -4.93
C ARG A 696 -13.74 -22.36 -6.03
N LEU A 697 -13.24 -21.82 -7.15
CA LEU A 697 -12.55 -22.60 -8.17
C LEU A 697 -11.23 -23.15 -7.63
N MET A 698 -10.47 -22.36 -6.87
CA MET A 698 -9.23 -22.79 -6.23
C MET A 698 -9.47 -23.89 -5.18
N GLU A 699 -10.49 -23.74 -4.33
CA GLU A 699 -10.87 -24.72 -3.32
C GLU A 699 -11.28 -26.05 -3.97
N LEU A 700 -12.15 -26.01 -4.99
CA LEU A 700 -12.55 -27.20 -5.72
C LEU A 700 -11.33 -27.89 -6.34
N SER A 701 -10.48 -27.10 -7.00
CA SER A 701 -9.34 -27.62 -7.74
C SER A 701 -8.28 -28.23 -6.84
N SER A 702 -7.95 -27.58 -5.72
CA SER A 702 -6.99 -28.07 -4.75
C SER A 702 -7.49 -29.35 -4.06
N THR A 703 -8.78 -29.40 -3.73
CA THR A 703 -9.41 -30.56 -3.11
C THR A 703 -9.44 -31.77 -4.05
N GLU A 704 -9.98 -31.63 -5.27
CA GLU A 704 -10.07 -32.74 -6.21
C GLU A 704 -8.70 -33.14 -6.77
N GLY A 705 -7.79 -32.18 -6.97
CA GLY A 705 -6.40 -32.45 -7.35
C GLY A 705 -5.68 -33.32 -6.31
N ARG A 706 -5.73 -32.94 -5.02
CA ARG A 706 -5.11 -33.74 -3.94
C ARG A 706 -5.82 -35.07 -3.69
N LYS A 707 -7.12 -35.15 -3.92
CA LYS A 707 -7.83 -36.43 -3.85
C LYS A 707 -7.38 -37.40 -4.95
N ALA A 708 -7.02 -36.89 -6.13
CA ALA A 708 -6.47 -37.70 -7.22
C ALA A 708 -4.98 -38.03 -7.01
N LYS A 709 -4.17 -37.06 -6.55
CA LYS A 709 -2.74 -37.21 -6.24
C LYS A 709 -2.44 -36.52 -4.89
N PRO A 710 -2.44 -37.27 -3.77
CA PRO A 710 -2.30 -36.69 -2.41
C PRO A 710 -1.09 -35.80 -2.20
N ASP A 711 0.02 -36.13 -2.87
CA ASP A 711 1.30 -35.47 -2.69
C ASP A 711 1.57 -34.39 -3.75
N ILE A 712 0.54 -33.97 -4.53
CA ILE A 712 0.71 -32.91 -5.53
C ILE A 712 1.01 -31.58 -4.83
N SER A 713 2.08 -30.93 -5.27
CA SER A 713 2.47 -29.59 -4.80
C SER A 713 1.53 -28.53 -5.36
N LEU A 714 0.99 -27.68 -4.50
CA LEU A 714 0.09 -26.60 -4.85
C LEU A 714 0.72 -25.25 -4.48
N GLY A 715 0.80 -24.33 -5.44
CA GLY A 715 1.19 -22.96 -5.17
C GLY A 715 0.39 -21.95 -5.96
N ILE A 716 0.52 -20.68 -5.61
CA ILE A 716 -0.08 -19.55 -6.33
C ILE A 716 1.02 -18.63 -6.84
N CYS A 717 0.87 -18.09 -8.04
CA CYS A 717 1.73 -17.05 -8.59
C CYS A 717 0.91 -15.86 -9.08
N GLY A 718 1.57 -14.73 -9.31
CA GLY A 718 0.93 -13.47 -9.69
C GLY A 718 0.83 -12.48 -8.55
N GLU A 719 -0.08 -11.52 -8.67
CA GLU A 719 -0.15 -10.38 -7.74
C GLU A 719 -0.80 -10.76 -6.41
N HIS A 720 -1.84 -11.60 -6.47
CA HIS A 720 -2.50 -12.13 -5.27
C HIS A 720 -1.54 -12.93 -4.38
N GLY A 721 -0.46 -13.51 -4.92
CA GLY A 721 0.52 -14.24 -4.11
C GLY A 721 1.24 -13.39 -3.06
N GLY A 722 1.18 -12.06 -3.16
CA GLY A 722 1.71 -11.13 -2.16
C GLY A 722 0.64 -10.37 -1.37
N ASP A 723 -0.64 -10.63 -1.61
CA ASP A 723 -1.77 -10.00 -0.92
C ASP A 723 -2.08 -10.76 0.38
N PRO A 724 -2.05 -10.12 1.56
CA PRO A 724 -2.23 -10.83 2.83
C PRO A 724 -3.51 -11.65 2.92
N GLY A 725 -4.63 -11.15 2.36
CA GLY A 725 -5.91 -11.86 2.35
C GLY A 725 -5.85 -13.14 1.50
N ALA A 726 -5.29 -13.04 0.30
CA ALA A 726 -5.08 -14.21 -0.56
C ALA A 726 -4.08 -15.22 0.03
N VAL A 727 -3.01 -14.77 0.69
CA VAL A 727 -2.06 -15.65 1.39
C VAL A 727 -2.74 -16.41 2.53
N GLU A 728 -3.56 -15.72 3.34
CA GLU A 728 -4.36 -16.35 4.41
C GLU A 728 -5.36 -17.37 3.84
N PHE A 729 -5.98 -17.08 2.69
CA PHE A 729 -6.87 -18.02 2.03
C PHE A 729 -6.12 -19.25 1.49
N CYS A 730 -4.99 -19.07 0.80
CA CYS A 730 -4.15 -20.17 0.32
C CYS A 730 -3.67 -21.07 1.48
N HIS A 731 -3.36 -20.47 2.63
CA HIS A 731 -3.03 -21.20 3.85
C HIS A 731 -4.17 -22.12 4.28
N SER A 732 -5.41 -21.60 4.30
CA SER A 732 -6.62 -22.34 4.67
C SER A 732 -6.93 -23.51 3.72
N LEU A 733 -6.55 -23.40 2.45
CA LEU A 733 -6.66 -24.47 1.45
C LEU A 733 -5.48 -25.45 1.49
N ASN A 734 -4.61 -25.34 2.49
CA ASN A 734 -3.40 -26.14 2.66
C ASN A 734 -2.40 -26.05 1.50
N PHE A 735 -2.28 -24.91 0.81
CA PHE A 735 -1.28 -24.75 -0.25
C PHE A 735 0.15 -24.94 0.32
N ASP A 736 1.09 -25.35 -0.53
CA ASP A 736 2.47 -25.61 -0.15
C ASP A 736 3.31 -24.32 -0.16
N TYR A 737 3.02 -23.43 -1.11
CA TYR A 737 3.69 -22.13 -1.21
C TYR A 737 2.83 -21.02 -1.82
N VAL A 738 3.24 -19.78 -1.58
CA VAL A 738 2.81 -18.60 -2.34
C VAL A 738 4.00 -17.99 -3.07
N SER A 739 3.79 -17.35 -4.21
CA SER A 739 4.85 -16.74 -5.02
C SER A 739 4.47 -15.32 -5.46
N CYS A 740 5.28 -14.34 -5.05
CA CYS A 740 5.04 -12.92 -5.27
C CYS A 740 6.28 -12.21 -5.82
N SER A 741 6.18 -10.93 -6.20
CA SER A 741 7.37 -10.17 -6.60
C SER A 741 8.41 -10.08 -5.46
N PRO A 742 9.70 -9.83 -5.75
CA PRO A 742 10.78 -9.88 -4.75
C PRO A 742 10.49 -9.01 -3.51
N TYR A 743 10.07 -7.76 -3.71
CA TYR A 743 9.78 -6.84 -2.61
C TYR A 743 8.51 -7.19 -1.81
N ARG A 744 7.64 -8.07 -2.32
CA ARG A 744 6.48 -8.56 -1.56
C ARG A 744 6.79 -9.80 -0.74
N VAL A 745 7.99 -10.39 -0.85
CA VAL A 745 8.38 -11.58 -0.09
C VAL A 745 8.24 -11.38 1.42
N PRO A 746 8.74 -10.28 2.05
CA PRO A 746 8.57 -10.07 3.49
C PRO A 746 7.10 -9.94 3.91
N ILE A 747 6.26 -9.33 3.06
CA ILE A 747 4.81 -9.18 3.26
C ILE A 747 4.14 -10.55 3.28
N ALA A 748 4.40 -11.36 2.25
CA ALA A 748 3.85 -12.70 2.13
C ALA A 748 4.31 -13.62 3.27
N LYS A 749 5.57 -13.50 3.71
CA LYS A 749 6.11 -14.23 4.86
C LYS A 749 5.37 -13.88 6.15
N LEU A 750 5.23 -12.58 6.46
CA LEU A 750 4.50 -12.15 7.65
C LEU A 750 3.03 -12.58 7.60
N ALA A 751 2.35 -12.39 6.46
CA ALA A 751 0.96 -12.83 6.27
C ALA A 751 0.81 -14.35 6.46
N ALA A 752 1.76 -15.16 5.96
CA ALA A 752 1.78 -16.60 6.16
C ALA A 752 1.95 -17.02 7.63
N ALA A 753 2.82 -16.33 8.39
CA ALA A 753 2.95 -16.57 9.82
C ALA A 753 1.68 -16.19 10.58
N GLN A 754 1.09 -15.03 10.27
CA GLN A 754 -0.18 -14.60 10.86
C GLN A 754 -1.31 -15.57 10.56
N ALA A 755 -1.39 -16.08 9.33
CA ALA A 755 -2.35 -17.10 8.94
C ALA A 755 -2.18 -18.39 9.75
N GLN A 756 -0.94 -18.84 9.98
CA GLN A 756 -0.67 -20.00 10.85
C GLN A 756 -1.03 -19.73 12.32
N ILE A 757 -0.83 -18.52 12.84
CA ILE A 757 -1.21 -18.18 14.22
C ILE A 757 -2.73 -18.20 14.38
N LYS A 758 -3.46 -17.61 13.41
CA LYS A 758 -4.92 -17.56 13.42
C LYS A 758 -5.55 -18.94 13.17
N ASN A 759 -5.00 -19.69 12.23
CA ASN A 759 -5.49 -20.98 11.76
C ASN A 759 -4.33 -22.00 11.65
N PRO A 760 -3.91 -22.60 12.79
CA PRO A 760 -2.81 -23.56 12.77
C PRO A 760 -3.15 -24.83 11.98
N ARG A 761 -2.25 -25.22 11.07
CA ARG A 761 -2.29 -26.51 10.35
C ARG A 761 -1.21 -27.48 10.80
#